data_AF-A0A919BQE5-F1
#
_entry.id   AF-A0A919BQE5-F1
#
_cell.length_a   1.000
_cell.length_b   1.000
_cell.length_c   1.000
_cell.angle_alpha   90.00
_cell.angle_beta   90.00
_cell.angle_gamma   90.00
#
_symmetry.space_group_name_H-M   'P 1'
#
loop_
_entity.id
_entity.type
_entity.pdbx_description
1 polymer ?
#
loop_
_entity_poly.entity_id
_entity_poly.type
_entity_poly.pdbx_seq_one_letter_code
_entity_poly.pdbx_strand_id
1 'polypeptide(L)'
;MLTLSEQECIDRIKRLECFHAEVAGGSFIIKIDEYSPIICAAIHNGHQLREELNKTFLLSKQERFYEEDPYTDELISSFPIKLIGNDSRFEYDLNRAKTLSTYFKTAWNKQVWQKPLSPKQRAISHQKHQAFYNVLEAVISVVEQQFSNAIVFDIHSYNYQRIERDTPTFNIGAGQIDIERWGQVVNHFEKQLNKISLPNIDVRAATDEVFHGRGYLITHVNSHFDNTLVLPTEVKKVFMDEASGDVYPLVLEELKTNFKEAISETAAYFVRRYGKKKRTQKADILSSTISPEVLSLDKQLFSLCKNIETLNFINPVNLSAERNKFLKRNSYVQPSFTYKQLDINPYKFREQLYKLPVDSINDASISQLYRHVIDNLANKIDLLTSIGTDDFVYNSLKYYGEPDQKDMANAKFLLHLTSEPDFQDEIKLNANEAVDYFKAQASEWGLKCKVEKSSKIVAKAMVNNEKAQLLINKEASFSEKEAHAFAFHELGIHMLTTLNAKKHPLKVFSLGLPGNTYTQEGLALYSEYCSGSLTIKRLQTIALRVIAVQYMLAHRDFVKTYHALLNEFSLDKLTAFTLTTRVYRGGGFTKDYLYLKGFVDVFNLAKQGSIDNLLVGKTGLLDFDITNELVERQMITKPTPLFNLDFAPSGNNILDFVVDSLK
;
A
#
# COMPACT_ATOMS: atom_id res chain seq x y z
N MET A 1 12.57 -22.63 5.40
CA MET A 1 13.49 -22.28 6.51
C MET A 1 14.52 -23.40 6.63
N LEU A 2 15.80 -23.06 6.85
CA LEU A 2 16.87 -24.04 7.10
C LEU A 2 16.86 -24.47 8.57
N THR A 3 17.49 -25.60 8.89
CA THR A 3 17.85 -25.97 10.27
C THR A 3 19.37 -26.00 10.34
N LEU A 4 19.96 -25.16 11.18
CA LEU A 4 21.42 -25.00 11.28
C LEU A 4 21.91 -25.24 12.70
N SER A 5 23.11 -25.79 12.82
CA SER A 5 23.87 -25.69 14.07
C SER A 5 24.30 -24.24 14.34
N GLU A 6 24.64 -23.96 15.60
CA GLU A 6 25.19 -22.66 16.00
C GLU A 6 26.39 -22.26 15.15
N GLN A 7 27.35 -23.18 14.93
CA GLN A 7 28.56 -22.89 14.18
C GLN A 7 28.27 -22.61 12.70
N GLU A 8 27.42 -23.43 12.05
CA GLU A 8 27.03 -23.19 10.66
C GLU A 8 26.33 -21.83 10.49
N CYS A 9 25.49 -21.45 11.45
CA CYS A 9 24.84 -20.14 11.45
C CYS A 9 25.87 -19.01 11.52
N ILE A 10 26.82 -19.08 12.47
CA ILE A 10 27.89 -18.10 12.63
C ILE A 10 28.77 -18.02 11.37
N ASP A 11 29.10 -19.16 10.75
CA ASP A 11 29.93 -19.20 9.55
C ASP A 11 29.23 -18.54 8.35
N ARG A 12 27.91 -18.70 8.21
CA ARG A 12 27.11 -17.99 7.21
C ARG A 12 27.07 -16.49 7.47
N ILE A 13 26.91 -16.07 8.73
CA ILE A 13 26.94 -14.66 9.13
C ILE A 13 28.28 -14.02 8.77
N LYS A 14 29.38 -14.67 9.12
CA LYS A 14 30.74 -14.20 8.80
C LYS A 14 31.02 -14.10 7.30
N ARG A 15 30.34 -14.91 6.49
CA ARG A 15 30.41 -14.88 5.02
C ARG A 15 29.42 -13.90 4.38
N LEU A 16 28.64 -13.18 5.19
CA LEU A 16 27.63 -12.23 4.73
C LEU A 16 26.54 -12.88 3.87
N GLU A 17 26.25 -14.15 4.12
CA GLU A 17 25.17 -14.84 3.43
C GLU A 17 23.81 -14.40 4.01
N CYS A 18 22.82 -14.21 3.14
CA CYS A 18 21.42 -14.03 3.53
C CYS A 18 20.75 -15.40 3.65
N PHE A 19 20.07 -15.66 4.77
CA PHE A 19 19.42 -16.94 5.05
C PHE A 19 18.37 -16.82 6.15
N HIS A 20 17.43 -17.77 6.17
CA HIS A 20 16.48 -17.94 7.28
C HIS A 20 16.68 -19.32 7.89
N ALA A 21 16.90 -19.39 9.20
CA ALA A 21 17.16 -20.65 9.88
C ALA A 21 16.56 -20.73 11.29
N GLU A 22 16.14 -21.93 11.64
CA GLU A 22 16.04 -22.38 13.02
C GLU A 22 17.42 -22.83 13.52
N VAL A 23 17.78 -22.43 14.73
CA VAL A 23 19.10 -22.69 15.32
C VAL A 23 18.96 -23.45 16.65
N ALA A 24 19.99 -24.22 17.01
CA ALA A 24 20.10 -24.94 18.29
C ALA A 24 18.89 -25.84 18.60
N GLY A 25 18.44 -26.59 17.58
CA GLY A 25 17.31 -27.51 17.70
C GLY A 25 15.95 -26.81 17.73
N GLY A 26 15.84 -25.64 17.07
CA GLY A 26 14.59 -24.89 16.96
C GLY A 26 14.35 -23.89 18.08
N SER A 27 15.34 -23.66 18.96
CA SER A 27 15.16 -22.81 20.15
C SER A 27 15.01 -21.32 19.84
N PHE A 28 15.55 -20.88 18.70
CA PHE A 28 15.33 -19.53 18.17
C PHE A 28 15.44 -19.52 16.65
N ILE A 29 14.87 -18.51 16.02
CA ILE A 29 14.96 -18.22 14.59
C ILE A 29 15.91 -17.06 14.36
N ILE A 30 16.72 -17.17 13.31
CA ILE A 30 17.41 -16.04 12.69
C ILE A 30 16.93 -15.86 11.26
N LYS A 31 16.62 -14.62 10.90
CA LYS A 31 16.31 -14.21 9.52
C LYS A 31 17.23 -13.07 9.12
N ILE A 32 17.93 -13.24 7.99
CA ILE A 32 18.73 -12.21 7.33
C ILE A 32 18.30 -12.17 5.86
N ASP A 33 17.51 -11.16 5.48
CA ASP A 33 17.19 -10.86 4.07
C ASP A 33 18.29 -10.01 3.42
N GLU A 34 18.86 -9.09 4.21
CA GLU A 34 19.87 -8.13 3.78
C GLU A 34 20.66 -7.67 5.02
N TYR A 35 21.96 -7.44 4.89
CA TYR A 35 22.74 -6.85 5.97
C TYR A 35 22.48 -5.34 6.03
N SER A 36 22.09 -4.86 7.20
CA SER A 36 21.71 -3.48 7.45
C SER A 36 22.15 -3.07 8.87
N PRO A 37 22.19 -1.77 9.20
CA PRO A 37 22.58 -1.31 10.53
C PRO A 37 21.53 -1.60 11.62
N ILE A 38 20.37 -2.16 11.26
CA ILE A 38 19.29 -2.49 12.20
C ILE A 38 19.22 -4.00 12.47
N ILE A 39 19.00 -4.35 13.73
CA ILE A 39 18.74 -5.70 14.20
C ILE A 39 17.48 -5.64 15.08
N CYS A 40 16.53 -6.54 14.88
CA CYS A 40 15.33 -6.63 15.72
C CYS A 40 15.30 -7.95 16.47
N ALA A 41 14.95 -7.91 17.76
CA ALA A 41 14.85 -9.08 18.61
C ALA A 41 13.47 -9.16 19.27
N ALA A 42 12.92 -10.37 19.33
CA ALA A 42 11.68 -10.70 20.03
C ALA A 42 11.96 -11.95 20.89
N ILE A 43 12.64 -11.74 22.03
CA ILE A 43 13.28 -12.81 22.79
C ILE A 43 12.32 -13.60 23.70
N HIS A 44 11.12 -13.08 23.92
CA HIS A 44 10.07 -13.70 24.75
C HIS A 44 8.82 -14.12 23.96
N ASN A 45 8.91 -14.12 22.63
CA ASN A 45 7.83 -14.54 21.72
C ASN A 45 7.42 -16.01 21.91
N GLY A 46 8.38 -16.86 22.25
CA GLY A 46 8.25 -18.30 22.22
C GLY A 46 7.49 -18.93 23.38
N HIS A 47 6.82 -20.05 23.08
CA HIS A 47 6.05 -20.84 24.05
C HIS A 47 6.47 -22.33 24.06
N GLN A 48 7.53 -22.71 23.33
CA GLN A 48 7.98 -24.10 23.26
C GLN A 48 8.57 -24.54 24.61
N LEU A 49 8.30 -25.77 25.01
CA LEU A 49 8.87 -26.35 26.22
C LEU A 49 9.27 -27.78 25.90
N ARG A 50 10.51 -28.16 26.25
CA ARG A 50 11.00 -29.51 26.00
C ARG A 50 10.13 -30.56 26.69
N GLU A 51 9.80 -31.64 25.99
CA GLU A 51 8.84 -32.64 26.46
C GLU A 51 9.23 -33.27 27.80
N GLU A 52 10.52 -33.48 28.05
CA GLU A 52 11.01 -34.05 29.31
C GLU A 52 10.77 -33.14 30.53
N LEU A 53 10.54 -31.84 30.32
CA LEU A 53 10.33 -30.87 31.38
C LEU A 53 8.86 -30.82 31.85
N ASN A 54 7.92 -31.24 31.00
CA ASN A 54 6.48 -31.22 31.28
C ASN A 54 6.11 -31.95 32.58
N LYS A 55 6.86 -32.99 32.97
CA LYS A 55 6.59 -33.77 34.19
C LYS A 55 6.83 -33.00 35.49
N THR A 56 7.68 -31.97 35.45
CA THR A 56 8.08 -31.19 36.63
C THR A 56 7.68 -29.72 36.54
N PHE A 57 7.15 -29.30 35.39
CA PHE A 57 6.71 -27.94 35.13
C PHE A 57 5.24 -27.78 35.55
N LEU A 58 4.93 -26.72 36.29
CA LEU A 58 3.62 -26.56 36.95
C LEU A 58 2.70 -25.57 36.25
N LEU A 59 3.22 -24.63 35.45
CA LEU A 59 2.38 -23.68 34.74
C LEU A 59 1.74 -24.35 33.53
N SER A 60 0.43 -24.14 33.36
CA SER A 60 -0.30 -24.52 32.16
C SER A 60 0.16 -23.72 30.94
N LYS A 61 -0.24 -24.17 29.75
CA LYS A 61 0.03 -23.43 28.50
C LYS A 61 -0.54 -22.01 28.55
N GLN A 62 -1.77 -21.85 29.04
CA GLN A 62 -2.43 -20.54 29.14
C GLN A 62 -1.72 -19.61 30.13
N GLU A 63 -1.30 -20.13 31.29
CA GLU A 63 -0.56 -19.34 32.29
C GLU A 63 0.81 -18.88 31.80
N ARG A 64 1.47 -19.70 30.97
CA ARG A 64 2.70 -19.28 30.31
C ARG A 64 2.44 -18.22 29.26
N PHE A 65 1.49 -18.48 28.36
CA PHE A 65 1.11 -17.57 27.28
C PHE A 65 0.72 -16.18 27.81
N TYR A 66 0.05 -16.13 28.97
CA TYR A 66 -0.27 -14.90 29.68
C TYR A 66 0.98 -14.06 29.99
N GLU A 67 2.07 -14.66 30.51
CA GLU A 67 3.29 -13.94 30.92
C GLU A 67 4.40 -13.89 29.86
N GLU A 68 4.25 -14.62 28.76
CA GLU A 68 5.10 -14.55 27.58
C GLU A 68 4.66 -13.39 26.68
N ASP A 69 5.43 -13.12 25.63
CA ASP A 69 5.27 -11.93 24.79
C ASP A 69 4.85 -12.33 23.36
N PRO A 70 3.70 -13.04 23.19
CA PRO A 70 3.27 -13.54 21.89
C PRO A 70 3.09 -12.39 20.88
N TYR A 71 3.28 -12.69 19.60
CA TYR A 71 3.10 -11.76 18.47
C TYR A 71 4.12 -10.62 18.40
N THR A 72 5.12 -10.57 19.29
CA THR A 72 6.22 -9.60 19.19
C THR A 72 7.10 -9.83 17.97
N ASP A 73 7.15 -11.07 17.45
CA ASP A 73 7.80 -11.40 16.19
C ASP A 73 7.09 -10.80 14.96
N GLU A 74 5.76 -10.67 15.02
CA GLU A 74 4.97 -10.00 13.99
C GLU A 74 5.25 -8.50 13.93
N LEU A 75 5.50 -7.85 15.07
CA LEU A 75 5.81 -6.41 15.12
C LEU A 75 7.13 -6.07 14.44
N ILE A 76 8.05 -7.02 14.39
CA ILE A 76 9.36 -6.87 13.75
C ILE A 76 9.43 -7.56 12.39
N SER A 77 8.31 -8.07 11.86
CA SER A 77 8.31 -9.03 10.75
C SER A 77 8.95 -8.49 9.46
N SER A 78 8.83 -7.19 9.24
CA SER A 78 9.27 -6.44 8.05
C SER A 78 10.78 -6.16 8.01
N PHE A 79 11.49 -6.36 9.12
CA PHE A 79 12.91 -6.00 9.20
C PHE A 79 13.84 -7.08 8.62
N PRO A 80 14.97 -6.66 8.05
CA PRO A 80 15.85 -7.56 7.30
C PRO A 80 16.62 -8.51 8.23
N ILE A 81 16.99 -8.09 9.44
CA ILE A 81 17.69 -8.90 10.43
C ILE A 81 16.81 -9.10 11.67
N LYS A 82 16.43 -10.34 11.95
CA LYS A 82 15.57 -10.69 13.10
C LYS A 82 16.14 -11.85 13.90
N LEU A 83 16.05 -11.77 15.22
CA LEU A 83 16.26 -12.88 16.15
C LEU A 83 15.01 -13.10 17.01
N ILE A 84 14.42 -14.29 16.94
CA ILE A 84 13.15 -14.60 17.61
C ILE A 84 13.34 -15.80 18.53
N GLY A 85 13.07 -15.64 19.82
CA GLY A 85 13.08 -16.76 20.78
C GLY A 85 11.85 -17.64 20.58
N ASN A 86 12.03 -18.95 20.44
CA ASN A 86 10.92 -19.91 20.26
C ASN A 86 10.60 -20.69 21.54
N ASP A 87 11.60 -20.86 22.42
CA ASP A 87 11.41 -21.49 23.71
C ASP A 87 10.74 -20.53 24.71
N SER A 88 9.97 -21.13 25.61
CA SER A 88 9.35 -20.47 26.75
C SER A 88 10.39 -19.79 27.62
N ARG A 89 10.15 -18.51 27.96
CA ARG A 89 11.01 -17.77 28.88
C ARG A 89 11.17 -18.46 30.24
N PHE A 90 10.22 -19.31 30.63
CA PHE A 90 10.25 -20.06 31.90
C PHE A 90 11.17 -21.29 31.87
N GLU A 91 11.55 -21.76 30.68
CA GLU A 91 12.61 -22.77 30.56
C GLU A 91 13.97 -22.14 30.84
N TYR A 92 14.26 -21.06 30.13
CA TYR A 92 15.40 -20.18 30.36
C TYR A 92 15.09 -18.78 29.83
N ASP A 93 15.34 -17.76 30.65
CA ASP A 93 15.10 -16.38 30.26
C ASP A 93 16.29 -15.86 29.45
N LEU A 94 16.09 -15.58 28.16
CA LEU A 94 17.09 -14.89 27.34
C LEU A 94 17.40 -13.50 27.92
N ASN A 95 16.43 -12.82 28.55
CA ASN A 95 16.63 -11.50 29.15
C ASN A 95 17.23 -11.55 30.57
N ARG A 96 17.83 -12.69 30.97
CA ARG A 96 18.65 -12.82 32.19
C ARG A 96 20.03 -13.41 31.87
N ALA A 97 21.02 -13.07 32.68
CA ALA A 97 22.35 -13.64 32.59
C ALA A 97 22.29 -15.18 32.65
N LYS A 98 23.17 -15.88 31.92
CA LYS A 98 23.16 -17.35 31.80
C LYS A 98 23.07 -18.08 33.15
N THR A 99 23.76 -17.58 34.17
CA THR A 99 23.77 -18.18 35.51
C THR A 99 22.46 -17.98 36.28
N LEU A 100 21.58 -17.07 35.84
CA LEU A 100 20.29 -16.74 36.44
C LEU A 100 19.10 -17.10 35.53
N SER A 101 19.34 -17.43 34.26
CA SER A 101 18.29 -17.64 33.25
C SER A 101 17.36 -18.80 33.57
N THR A 102 17.82 -19.82 34.29
CA THR A 102 17.04 -21.01 34.66
C THR A 102 16.43 -20.94 36.07
N TYR A 103 16.56 -19.80 36.76
CA TYR A 103 16.12 -19.65 38.15
C TYR A 103 14.76 -18.97 38.24
N PHE A 104 13.71 -19.77 38.08
CA PHE A 104 12.32 -19.39 38.32
C PHE A 104 11.78 -20.11 39.55
N LYS A 105 11.69 -19.41 40.69
CA LYS A 105 11.02 -19.97 41.89
C LYS A 105 9.51 -19.82 41.79
N THR A 106 9.06 -18.61 41.52
CA THR A 106 7.65 -18.25 41.40
C THR A 106 7.44 -17.30 40.23
N ALA A 107 6.29 -17.43 39.59
CA ALA A 107 5.72 -16.43 38.70
C ALA A 107 4.39 -16.03 39.34
N TRP A 108 4.19 -14.74 39.66
CA TRP A 108 2.94 -14.20 40.23
C TRP A 108 2.35 -15.05 41.39
N ASN A 109 3.21 -15.41 42.35
CA ASN A 109 2.91 -16.27 43.51
C ASN A 109 2.57 -17.73 43.19
N LYS A 110 2.63 -18.16 41.93
CA LYS A 110 2.57 -19.57 41.54
C LYS A 110 3.96 -20.17 41.41
N GLN A 111 4.10 -21.40 41.89
CA GLN A 111 5.33 -22.15 41.74
C GLN A 111 5.49 -22.60 40.28
N VAL A 112 6.66 -22.35 39.68
CA VAL A 112 6.91 -22.70 38.26
C VAL A 112 7.33 -24.16 38.12
N TRP A 113 8.14 -24.65 39.06
CA TRP A 113 8.73 -25.98 39.03
C TRP A 113 8.39 -26.77 40.28
N GLN A 114 7.87 -27.98 40.13
CA GLN A 114 7.69 -28.92 41.24
C GLN A 114 9.03 -29.32 41.85
N LYS A 115 10.01 -29.56 40.97
CA LYS A 115 11.41 -29.81 41.32
C LYS A 115 12.30 -28.93 40.43
N PRO A 116 13.34 -28.27 40.97
CA PRO A 116 14.28 -27.52 40.14
C PRO A 116 14.88 -28.40 39.04
N LEU A 117 15.26 -27.78 37.93
CA LEU A 117 16.00 -28.45 36.85
C LEU A 117 17.24 -29.17 37.40
N SER A 118 17.42 -30.42 37.00
CA SER A 118 18.66 -31.17 37.26
C SER A 118 19.86 -30.51 36.56
N PRO A 119 21.11 -30.78 37.00
CA PRO A 119 22.30 -30.25 36.35
C PRO A 119 22.36 -30.52 34.84
N LYS A 120 21.93 -31.72 34.40
CA LYS A 120 21.86 -32.10 32.98
C LYS A 120 20.82 -31.29 32.21
N GLN A 121 19.62 -31.13 32.75
CA GLN A 121 18.56 -30.33 32.10
C GLN A 121 18.95 -28.86 31.99
N ARG A 122 19.58 -28.33 33.06
CA ARG A 122 20.08 -26.96 33.10
C ARG A 122 21.20 -26.72 32.10
N ALA A 123 22.12 -27.67 31.94
CA ALA A 123 23.19 -27.57 30.95
C ALA A 123 22.65 -27.39 29.52
N ILE A 124 21.58 -28.11 29.16
CA ILE A 124 20.92 -27.97 27.84
C ILE A 124 20.34 -26.56 27.68
N SER A 125 19.58 -26.05 28.66
CA SER A 125 19.03 -24.68 28.61
C SER A 125 20.13 -23.62 28.54
N HIS A 126 21.22 -23.79 29.30
CA HIS A 126 22.37 -22.89 29.24
C HIS A 126 23.09 -22.94 27.89
N GLN A 127 23.14 -24.10 27.22
CA GLN A 127 23.70 -24.22 25.88
C GLN A 127 22.85 -23.46 24.85
N LYS A 128 21.52 -23.59 24.92
CA LYS A 128 20.60 -22.83 24.06
C LYS A 128 20.72 -21.32 24.28
N HIS A 129 20.76 -20.88 25.54
CA HIS A 129 20.99 -19.48 25.93
C HIS A 129 22.32 -18.96 25.35
N GLN A 130 23.41 -19.71 25.52
CA GLN A 130 24.72 -19.32 24.99
C GLN A 130 24.72 -19.26 23.46
N ALA A 131 24.09 -20.23 22.78
CA ALA A 131 24.01 -20.26 21.33
C ALA A 131 23.30 -19.02 20.76
N PHE A 132 22.22 -18.55 21.41
CA PHE A 132 21.55 -17.30 21.04
C PHE A 132 22.51 -16.11 21.10
N TYR A 133 23.22 -15.95 22.22
CA TYR A 133 24.14 -14.82 22.40
C TYR A 133 25.37 -14.89 21.49
N ASN A 134 25.89 -16.08 21.21
CA ASN A 134 26.99 -16.25 20.25
C ASN A 134 26.57 -15.86 18.84
N VAL A 135 25.34 -16.20 18.43
CA VAL A 135 24.78 -15.77 17.14
C VAL A 135 24.52 -14.25 17.12
N LEU A 136 23.94 -13.69 18.19
CA LEU A 136 23.71 -12.25 18.31
C LEU A 136 25.03 -11.47 18.20
N GLU A 137 26.07 -11.90 18.89
CA GLU A 137 27.42 -11.30 18.80
C GLU A 137 27.98 -11.37 17.39
N ALA A 138 27.83 -12.51 16.71
CA ALA A 138 28.30 -12.66 15.33
C ALA A 138 27.60 -11.68 14.38
N VAL A 139 26.28 -11.50 14.54
CA VAL A 139 25.50 -10.53 13.75
C VAL A 139 25.97 -9.11 14.03
N ILE A 140 26.02 -8.69 15.30
CA ILE A 140 26.42 -7.32 15.67
C ILE A 140 27.84 -7.03 15.19
N SER A 141 28.78 -7.97 15.35
CA SER A 141 30.16 -7.83 14.89
C SER A 141 30.25 -7.53 13.39
N VAL A 142 29.50 -8.27 12.59
CA VAL A 142 29.44 -8.06 11.13
C VAL A 142 28.78 -6.72 10.79
N VAL A 143 27.70 -6.36 11.49
CA VAL A 143 26.99 -5.10 11.26
C VAL A 143 27.87 -3.89 11.63
N GLU A 144 28.54 -3.89 12.77
CA GLU A 144 29.50 -2.83 13.13
C GLU A 144 30.66 -2.77 12.13
N GLN A 145 31.18 -3.91 11.66
CA GLN A 145 32.23 -3.93 10.65
C GLN A 145 31.79 -3.27 9.34
N GLN A 146 30.56 -3.51 8.88
CA GLN A 146 30.06 -2.95 7.62
C GLN A 146 29.60 -1.49 7.76
N PHE A 147 28.87 -1.17 8.82
CA PHE A 147 28.12 0.09 8.97
C PHE A 147 28.69 1.04 10.03
N SER A 148 29.73 0.61 10.75
CA SER A 148 30.42 1.31 11.85
C SER A 148 29.62 1.47 13.14
N ASN A 149 28.29 1.47 13.08
CA ASN A 149 27.42 1.44 14.25
C ASN A 149 26.22 0.52 13.95
N ALA A 150 25.65 -0.05 15.00
CA ALA A 150 24.45 -0.87 14.92
C ALA A 150 23.37 -0.35 15.88
N ILE A 151 22.10 -0.58 15.53
CA ILE A 151 20.95 -0.36 16.41
C ILE A 151 20.16 -1.65 16.56
N VAL A 152 19.91 -2.05 17.81
CA VAL A 152 19.13 -3.23 18.17
C VAL A 152 17.81 -2.77 18.79
N PHE A 153 16.69 -3.20 18.23
CA PHE A 153 15.37 -3.03 18.84
C PHE A 153 15.01 -4.32 19.57
N ASP A 154 14.93 -4.27 20.89
CA ASP A 154 14.59 -5.40 21.76
C ASP A 154 13.12 -5.27 22.16
N ILE A 155 12.25 -5.98 21.44
CA ILE A 155 10.80 -5.82 21.48
C ILE A 155 10.18 -6.85 22.41
N HIS A 156 9.38 -6.33 23.34
CA HIS A 156 8.66 -7.04 24.37
C HIS A 156 7.18 -6.62 24.39
N SER A 157 6.38 -7.35 25.17
CA SER A 157 5.02 -6.92 25.46
C SER A 157 4.63 -7.20 26.90
N TYR A 158 3.70 -6.42 27.45
CA TYR A 158 3.35 -6.52 28.86
C TYR A 158 1.85 -6.50 29.13
N ASN A 159 1.48 -7.23 30.18
CA ASN A 159 0.13 -7.25 30.74
C ASN A 159 -0.12 -5.99 31.56
N TYR A 160 -1.09 -5.18 31.15
CA TYR A 160 -1.45 -3.92 31.77
C TYR A 160 -2.74 -4.01 32.60
N GLN A 161 -3.64 -4.97 32.34
CA GLN A 161 -4.93 -5.03 33.03
C GLN A 161 -4.79 -5.23 34.55
N ARG A 162 -3.66 -5.78 35.00
CA ARG A 162 -3.31 -5.93 36.43
C ARG A 162 -2.71 -4.68 37.07
N ILE A 163 -2.45 -3.62 36.31
CA ILE A 163 -1.83 -2.38 36.79
C ILE A 163 -2.93 -1.36 37.04
N GLU A 164 -3.12 -0.93 38.29
CA GLU A 164 -4.22 -0.04 38.68
C GLU A 164 -4.11 1.39 38.13
N ARG A 165 -2.90 1.83 37.78
CA ARG A 165 -2.64 3.15 37.19
C ARG A 165 -2.65 3.09 35.68
N ASP A 166 -2.90 4.23 35.03
CA ASP A 166 -2.68 4.36 33.59
C ASP A 166 -1.22 4.05 33.23
N THR A 167 -1.01 3.38 32.09
CA THR A 167 0.30 2.99 31.57
C THR A 167 0.38 3.29 30.08
N PRO A 168 1.57 3.67 29.57
CA PRO A 168 1.73 4.02 28.18
C PRO A 168 1.56 2.81 27.27
N THR A 169 0.99 3.01 26.09
CA THR A 169 0.92 1.99 25.04
C THR A 169 2.30 1.46 24.68
N PHE A 170 3.32 2.33 24.68
CA PHE A 170 4.71 1.95 24.47
C PHE A 170 5.60 2.49 25.59
N ASN A 171 6.43 1.64 26.18
CA ASN A 171 7.43 2.05 27.15
C ASN A 171 8.85 1.78 26.61
N ILE A 172 9.67 2.81 26.48
CA ILE A 172 11.10 2.67 26.17
C ILE A 172 11.89 2.57 27.48
N GLY A 173 12.70 1.52 27.62
CA GLY A 173 13.58 1.34 28.77
C GLY A 173 14.96 1.93 28.52
N ALA A 174 15.29 3.05 29.16
CA ALA A 174 16.52 3.80 28.91
C ALA A 174 17.55 3.73 30.05
N GLY A 175 17.25 3.03 31.14
CA GLY A 175 18.10 2.98 32.34
C GLY A 175 19.50 2.37 32.17
N GLN A 176 19.78 1.66 31.07
CA GLN A 176 21.13 1.16 30.72
C GLN A 176 21.69 1.79 29.43
N ILE A 177 21.00 2.78 28.86
CA ILE A 177 21.46 3.49 27.66
C ILE A 177 22.40 4.62 28.09
N ASP A 178 23.52 4.77 27.40
CA ASP A 178 24.35 5.99 27.48
C ASP A 178 23.55 7.17 26.90
N ILE A 179 22.85 7.91 27.78
CA ILE A 179 21.97 9.02 27.39
C ILE A 179 22.76 10.21 26.83
N GLU A 180 24.01 10.41 27.26
CA GLU A 180 24.85 11.47 26.71
C GLU A 180 25.11 11.22 25.22
N ARG A 181 25.39 9.96 24.86
CA ARG A 181 25.63 9.57 23.47
C ARG A 181 24.34 9.39 22.68
N TRP A 182 23.35 8.69 23.22
CA TRP A 182 22.21 8.14 22.46
C TRP A 182 20.85 8.78 22.79
N GLY A 183 20.76 9.66 23.77
CA GLY A 183 19.48 10.22 24.24
C GLY A 183 18.65 10.91 23.15
N GLN A 184 19.29 11.48 22.13
CA GLN A 184 18.57 12.05 20.98
C GLN A 184 17.83 10.99 20.14
N VAL A 185 18.37 9.77 20.04
CA VAL A 185 17.71 8.66 19.33
C VAL A 185 16.53 8.14 20.13
N VAL A 186 16.68 8.01 21.47
CA VAL A 186 15.58 7.63 22.38
C VAL A 186 14.41 8.62 22.27
N ASN A 187 14.71 9.92 22.39
CA ASN A 187 13.70 10.98 22.24
C ASN A 187 13.06 10.99 20.85
N HIS A 188 13.83 10.66 19.80
CA HIS A 188 13.28 10.55 18.45
C HIS A 188 12.33 9.37 18.34
N PHE A 189 12.70 8.21 18.89
CA PHE A 189 11.87 7.02 18.85
C PHE A 189 10.56 7.22 19.62
N GLU A 190 10.61 7.79 20.82
CA GLU A 190 9.41 8.13 21.60
C GLU A 190 8.46 9.04 20.80
N LYS A 191 9.00 10.03 20.07
CA LYS A 191 8.21 10.89 19.19
C LYS A 191 7.58 10.13 18.02
N GLN A 192 8.28 9.16 17.44
CA GLN A 192 7.69 8.36 16.35
C GLN A 192 6.60 7.42 16.89
N LEU A 193 6.80 6.80 18.06
CA LEU A 193 5.80 5.96 18.70
C LEU A 193 4.53 6.75 19.06
N ASN A 194 4.66 8.01 19.47
CA ASN A 194 3.51 8.89 19.74
C ASN A 194 2.75 9.34 18.47
N LYS A 195 3.24 9.04 17.26
CA LYS A 195 2.49 9.25 16.01
C LYS A 195 1.63 8.05 15.61
N ILE A 196 1.83 6.90 16.25
CA ILE A 196 1.09 5.68 15.96
C ILE A 196 -0.39 5.93 16.30
N SER A 197 -1.27 5.56 15.38
CA SER A 197 -2.72 5.57 15.59
C SER A 197 -3.23 4.14 15.55
N LEU A 198 -4.05 3.77 16.52
CA LEU A 198 -4.66 2.44 16.61
C LEU A 198 -6.19 2.54 16.61
N PRO A 199 -6.92 1.53 16.07
CA PRO A 199 -8.38 1.57 16.02
C PRO A 199 -9.00 1.65 17.42
N ASN A 200 -9.68 2.77 17.70
CA ASN A 200 -10.41 3.02 18.95
C ASN A 200 -9.54 2.92 20.23
N ILE A 201 -8.24 3.20 20.13
CA ILE A 201 -7.30 3.13 21.26
C ILE A 201 -6.48 4.41 21.31
N ASP A 202 -6.45 5.04 22.49
CA ASP A 202 -5.54 6.16 22.73
C ASP A 202 -4.10 5.66 22.83
N VAL A 203 -3.20 6.28 22.07
CA VAL A 203 -1.79 5.89 22.02
C VAL A 203 -0.94 6.89 22.79
N ARG A 204 -0.09 6.37 23.67
CA ARG A 204 0.93 7.14 24.39
C ARG A 204 2.22 6.35 24.47
N ALA A 205 3.34 7.00 24.15
CA ALA A 205 4.68 6.47 24.40
C ALA A 205 5.37 7.27 25.50
N ALA A 206 6.11 6.58 26.36
CA ALA A 206 6.91 7.20 27.43
C ALA A 206 8.21 6.41 27.67
N THR A 207 9.19 7.08 28.27
CA THR A 207 10.46 6.48 28.68
C THR A 207 10.48 6.22 30.18
N ASP A 208 10.91 5.03 30.60
CA ASP A 208 11.16 4.66 32.01
C ASP A 208 9.97 4.82 32.98
N GLU A 209 8.73 4.71 32.51
CA GLU A 209 7.53 4.88 33.36
C GLU A 209 7.09 3.58 34.05
N VAL A 210 7.15 2.47 33.32
CA VAL A 210 6.80 1.12 33.81
C VAL A 210 8.03 0.21 33.82
N PHE A 211 8.84 0.26 32.76
CA PHE A 211 10.05 -0.56 32.62
C PHE A 211 11.27 0.33 32.36
N HIS A 212 12.37 0.02 33.03
CA HIS A 212 13.59 0.84 33.00
C HIS A 212 14.71 0.29 32.11
N GLY A 213 14.43 -0.69 31.24
CA GLY A 213 15.41 -1.25 30.31
C GLY A 213 16.61 -1.94 30.98
N ARG A 214 16.37 -2.67 32.07
CA ARG A 214 17.41 -3.40 32.84
C ARG A 214 17.56 -4.86 32.44
N GLY A 215 17.29 -5.15 31.17
CA GLY A 215 17.33 -6.49 30.59
C GLY A 215 18.76 -6.99 30.36
N TYR A 216 18.94 -8.29 30.30
CA TYR A 216 20.25 -8.88 30.00
C TYR A 216 20.68 -8.67 28.54
N LEU A 217 19.76 -8.54 27.57
CA LEU A 217 20.17 -8.31 26.17
C LEU A 217 20.97 -7.01 26.03
N ILE A 218 20.44 -5.88 26.50
CA ILE A 218 21.18 -4.60 26.51
C ILE A 218 22.44 -4.68 27.39
N THR A 219 22.38 -5.33 28.55
CA THR A 219 23.56 -5.53 29.42
C THR A 219 24.68 -6.25 28.68
N HIS A 220 24.36 -7.34 27.98
CA HIS A 220 25.31 -8.16 27.24
C HIS A 220 25.87 -7.40 26.05
N VAL A 221 25.04 -6.68 25.29
CA VAL A 221 25.52 -5.89 24.14
C VAL A 221 26.46 -4.78 24.60
N ASN A 222 26.08 -4.00 25.62
CA ASN A 222 26.90 -2.91 26.16
C ASN A 222 28.25 -3.39 26.70
N SER A 223 28.38 -4.64 27.15
CA SER A 223 29.65 -5.17 27.64
C SER A 223 30.59 -5.68 26.55
N HIS A 224 30.11 -5.83 25.31
CA HIS A 224 30.88 -6.39 24.19
C HIS A 224 31.03 -5.43 23.00
N PHE A 225 30.16 -4.42 22.88
CA PHE A 225 30.07 -3.55 21.70
C PHE A 225 29.94 -2.08 22.10
N ASP A 226 30.94 -1.28 21.75
CA ASP A 226 30.97 0.16 22.04
C ASP A 226 30.15 0.98 21.05
N ASN A 227 29.81 0.45 19.87
CA ASN A 227 29.14 1.20 18.79
C ASN A 227 27.73 0.68 18.48
N THR A 228 27.14 -0.04 19.43
CA THR A 228 25.79 -0.59 19.30
C THR A 228 24.85 0.05 20.31
N LEU A 229 23.75 0.62 19.83
CA LEU A 229 22.64 1.10 20.65
C LEU A 229 21.59 -0.01 20.76
N VAL A 230 21.18 -0.37 21.97
CA VAL A 230 20.00 -1.22 22.19
C VAL A 230 18.83 -0.36 22.69
N LEU A 231 17.65 -0.54 22.12
CA LEU A 231 16.39 0.09 22.52
C LEU A 231 15.41 -0.97 23.04
N PRO A 232 15.43 -1.27 24.36
CA PRO A 232 14.40 -2.08 25.01
C PRO A 232 13.05 -1.38 24.92
N THR A 233 12.06 -2.06 24.35
CA THR A 233 10.75 -1.48 24.06
C THR A 233 9.64 -2.45 24.42
N GLU A 234 8.74 -2.00 25.27
CA GLU A 234 7.63 -2.77 25.82
C GLU A 234 6.33 -2.28 25.21
N VAL A 235 5.59 -3.18 24.55
CA VAL A 235 4.29 -2.88 23.93
C VAL A 235 3.17 -3.37 24.84
N LYS A 236 2.28 -2.46 25.24
CA LYS A 236 1.06 -2.81 25.98
C LYS A 236 0.24 -3.80 25.14
N LYS A 237 -0.24 -4.90 25.72
CA LYS A 237 -1.05 -5.91 25.02
C LYS A 237 -2.47 -5.42 24.69
N VAL A 238 -2.56 -4.31 23.96
CA VAL A 238 -3.81 -3.73 23.44
C VAL A 238 -4.29 -4.45 22.17
N PHE A 239 -3.43 -5.26 21.56
CA PHE A 239 -3.70 -6.03 20.35
C PHE A 239 -4.29 -7.42 20.62
N MET A 240 -4.51 -7.79 21.88
CA MET A 240 -5.08 -9.08 22.28
C MET A 240 -5.80 -8.97 23.63
N ASP A 241 -6.68 -9.92 23.91
CA ASP A 241 -7.18 -10.16 25.26
C ASP A 241 -6.09 -10.90 26.05
N GLU A 242 -5.63 -10.31 27.16
CA GLU A 242 -4.56 -10.90 27.97
C GLU A 242 -4.96 -12.26 28.54
N ALA A 243 -6.22 -12.42 28.98
CA ALA A 243 -6.67 -13.58 29.72
C ALA A 243 -6.97 -14.78 28.82
N SER A 244 -7.67 -14.58 27.71
CA SER A 244 -7.98 -15.64 26.74
C SER A 244 -6.82 -15.91 25.78
N GLY A 245 -6.02 -14.88 25.48
CA GLY A 245 -5.00 -14.93 24.44
C GLY A 245 -5.52 -14.64 23.04
N ASP A 246 -6.79 -14.26 22.90
CA ASP A 246 -7.39 -13.98 21.60
C ASP A 246 -6.88 -12.65 21.02
N VAL A 247 -6.39 -12.69 19.78
CA VAL A 247 -5.89 -11.51 19.08
C VAL A 247 -7.03 -10.66 18.56
N TYR A 248 -6.82 -9.34 18.53
CA TYR A 248 -7.64 -8.38 17.79
C TYR A 248 -6.93 -8.05 16.46
N PRO A 249 -7.27 -8.71 15.33
CA PRO A 249 -6.44 -8.67 14.12
C PRO A 249 -6.30 -7.26 13.56
N LEU A 250 -7.38 -6.47 13.53
CA LEU A 250 -7.34 -5.09 13.05
C LEU A 250 -6.40 -4.20 13.86
N VAL A 251 -6.32 -4.42 15.18
CA VAL A 251 -5.40 -3.66 16.05
C VAL A 251 -3.96 -4.11 15.81
N LEU A 252 -3.73 -5.42 15.73
CA LEU A 252 -2.40 -5.97 15.47
C LEU A 252 -1.87 -5.52 14.10
N GLU A 253 -2.72 -5.46 13.08
CA GLU A 253 -2.34 -5.05 11.73
C GLU A 253 -1.94 -3.57 11.66
N GLU A 254 -2.75 -2.67 12.21
CA GLU A 254 -2.41 -1.27 12.32
C GLU A 254 -1.15 -1.07 13.18
N LEU A 255 -1.01 -1.84 14.26
CA LEU A 255 0.18 -1.83 15.09
C LEU A 255 1.43 -2.23 14.28
N LYS A 256 1.38 -3.31 13.48
CA LYS A 256 2.50 -3.76 12.64
C LYS A 256 2.92 -2.69 11.63
N THR A 257 1.98 -2.10 10.90
CA THR A 257 2.28 -1.07 9.89
C THR A 257 2.88 0.18 10.54
N ASN A 258 2.25 0.72 11.57
CA ASN A 258 2.70 1.96 12.20
C ASN A 258 3.99 1.77 13.04
N PHE A 259 4.19 0.59 13.63
CA PHE A 259 5.42 0.27 14.35
C PHE A 259 6.61 0.06 13.40
N LYS A 260 6.38 -0.57 12.23
CA LYS A 260 7.37 -0.63 11.13
C LYS A 260 7.85 0.78 10.77
N GLU A 261 6.93 1.72 10.60
CA GLU A 261 7.24 3.12 10.28
C GLU A 261 8.09 3.78 11.37
N ALA A 262 7.68 3.64 12.64
CA ALA A 262 8.38 4.24 13.77
C ALA A 262 9.82 3.71 13.92
N ILE A 263 10.03 2.40 13.78
CA ILE A 263 11.36 1.78 13.84
C ILE A 263 12.19 2.20 12.62
N SER A 264 11.63 2.17 11.41
CA SER A 264 12.36 2.49 10.17
C SER A 264 12.83 3.95 10.15
N GLU A 265 11.98 4.89 10.55
CA GLU A 265 12.37 6.31 10.64
C GLU A 265 13.42 6.53 11.73
N THR A 266 13.30 5.85 12.87
CA THR A 266 14.27 5.95 13.97
C THR A 266 15.63 5.38 13.57
N ALA A 267 15.65 4.23 12.89
CA ALA A 267 16.88 3.64 12.37
C ALA A 267 17.52 4.52 11.29
N ALA A 268 16.73 5.11 10.38
CA ALA A 268 17.23 6.07 9.41
C ALA A 268 17.83 7.31 10.10
N TYR A 269 17.17 7.84 11.14
CA TYR A 269 17.69 8.92 11.97
C TYR A 269 19.02 8.55 12.64
N PHE A 270 19.11 7.35 13.22
CA PHE A 270 20.35 6.81 13.79
C PHE A 270 21.48 6.75 12.76
N VAL A 271 21.21 6.20 11.57
CA VAL A 271 22.22 6.09 10.49
C VAL A 271 22.66 7.46 9.99
N ARG A 272 21.75 8.42 9.82
CA ARG A 272 22.12 9.80 9.44
C ARG A 272 23.07 10.41 10.48
N ARG A 273 22.83 10.16 11.76
CA ARG A 273 23.61 10.75 12.85
C ARG A 273 24.97 10.07 13.04
N TYR A 274 24.99 8.75 13.18
CA TYR A 274 26.18 7.99 13.59
C TYR A 274 26.79 7.16 12.45
N GLY A 275 26.03 6.85 11.42
CA GLY A 275 26.50 6.14 10.24
C GLY A 275 27.23 7.03 9.23
N LYS A 276 27.77 6.37 8.20
CA LYS A 276 28.47 7.00 7.06
C LYS A 276 27.52 7.71 6.09
N LYS A 277 26.30 7.19 5.90
CA LYS A 277 25.31 7.71 4.94
C LYS A 277 24.49 8.83 5.58
N LYS A 278 24.80 10.09 5.25
CA LYS A 278 24.11 11.27 5.82
C LYS A 278 22.72 11.56 5.22
N ARG A 279 22.34 10.88 4.14
CA ARG A 279 21.05 11.03 3.43
C ARG A 279 20.21 9.75 3.44
N THR A 280 20.33 8.94 4.49
CA THR A 280 19.53 7.72 4.64
C THR A 280 18.06 8.04 4.89
N GLN A 281 17.19 7.39 4.13
CA GLN A 281 15.73 7.43 4.25
C GLN A 281 15.22 6.18 4.98
N LYS A 282 13.96 6.20 5.44
CA LYS A 282 13.35 5.04 6.12
C LYS A 282 13.35 3.77 5.24
N ALA A 283 13.13 3.91 3.94
CA ALA A 283 13.13 2.81 2.98
C ALA A 283 14.51 2.12 2.85
N ASP A 284 15.60 2.85 3.04
CA ASP A 284 16.98 2.30 2.98
C ASP A 284 17.30 1.32 4.13
N ILE A 285 16.45 1.27 5.16
CA ILE A 285 16.59 0.38 6.32
C ILE A 285 15.93 -0.99 6.07
N LEU A 286 14.99 -1.05 5.12
CA LEU A 286 14.21 -2.24 4.79
C LEU A 286 14.90 -3.03 3.68
N SER A 287 14.57 -4.32 3.55
CA SER A 287 15.15 -5.15 2.50
C SER A 287 14.69 -4.72 1.11
N SER A 288 15.63 -4.70 0.16
CA SER A 288 15.37 -4.51 -1.27
C SER A 288 14.83 -5.77 -1.98
N THR A 289 14.80 -6.91 -1.29
CA THR A 289 14.43 -8.21 -1.86
C THR A 289 12.92 -8.44 -1.84
N ILE A 290 12.36 -8.88 -2.98
CA ILE A 290 10.98 -9.37 -3.04
C ILE A 290 10.95 -10.83 -2.58
N SER A 291 10.21 -11.10 -1.51
CA SER A 291 10.14 -12.45 -0.96
C SER A 291 9.43 -13.43 -1.93
N PRO A 292 9.77 -14.74 -1.90
CA PRO A 292 9.09 -15.75 -2.70
C PRO A 292 7.58 -15.82 -2.46
N GLU A 293 7.15 -15.55 -1.23
CA GLU A 293 5.73 -15.53 -0.82
C GLU A 293 4.98 -14.42 -1.55
N VAL A 294 5.55 -13.20 -1.63
CA VAL A 294 4.96 -12.08 -2.38
C VAL A 294 4.85 -12.43 -3.86
N LEU A 295 5.91 -12.98 -4.46
CA LEU A 295 5.91 -13.37 -5.87
C LEU A 295 4.87 -14.48 -6.17
N SER A 296 4.69 -15.42 -5.25
CA SER A 296 3.70 -16.49 -5.37
C SER A 296 2.28 -15.95 -5.30
N LEU A 297 1.99 -15.12 -4.28
CA LEU A 297 0.71 -14.44 -4.10
C LEU A 297 0.34 -13.61 -5.32
N ASP A 298 1.26 -12.77 -5.79
CA ASP A 298 1.07 -11.90 -6.95
C ASP A 298 0.70 -12.68 -8.22
N LYS A 299 1.43 -13.77 -8.50
CA LYS A 299 1.16 -14.64 -9.65
C LYS A 299 -0.24 -15.27 -9.57
N GLN A 300 -0.64 -15.73 -8.39
CA GLN A 300 -1.97 -16.30 -8.17
C GLN A 300 -3.06 -15.25 -8.40
N LEU A 301 -2.93 -14.07 -7.77
CA LEU A 301 -3.84 -12.95 -7.94
C LEU A 301 -3.96 -12.53 -9.42
N PHE A 302 -2.83 -12.36 -10.11
CA PHE A 302 -2.80 -11.99 -11.52
C PHE A 302 -3.47 -13.02 -12.42
N SER A 303 -3.21 -14.31 -12.19
CA SER A 303 -3.83 -15.39 -12.96
C SER A 303 -5.35 -15.40 -12.83
N LEU A 304 -5.87 -15.14 -11.62
CA LEU A 304 -7.30 -15.04 -11.36
C LEU A 304 -7.92 -13.83 -12.07
N CYS A 305 -7.25 -12.67 -12.06
CA CYS A 305 -7.90 -11.39 -12.37
C CYS A 305 -7.62 -10.82 -13.76
N LYS A 306 -6.61 -11.30 -14.49
CA LYS A 306 -6.13 -10.71 -15.75
C LYS A 306 -7.19 -10.51 -16.86
N ASN A 307 -8.28 -11.26 -16.84
CA ASN A 307 -9.33 -11.22 -17.86
C ASN A 307 -10.56 -10.37 -17.47
N ILE A 308 -10.52 -9.68 -16.33
CA ILE A 308 -11.68 -8.96 -15.78
C ILE A 308 -11.65 -7.49 -16.21
N GLU A 309 -12.23 -7.22 -17.39
CA GLU A 309 -12.32 -5.88 -17.95
C GLU A 309 -13.73 -5.28 -17.81
N THR A 310 -13.88 -4.24 -16.98
CA THR A 310 -15.18 -3.69 -16.61
C THR A 310 -15.96 -3.13 -17.80
N LEU A 311 -15.28 -2.40 -18.68
CA LEU A 311 -15.91 -1.69 -19.79
C LEU A 311 -16.56 -2.64 -20.80
N ASN A 312 -16.10 -3.89 -20.88
CA ASN A 312 -16.66 -4.89 -21.78
C ASN A 312 -18.10 -5.32 -21.40
N PHE A 313 -18.48 -5.15 -20.13
CA PHE A 313 -19.79 -5.58 -19.62
C PHE A 313 -20.73 -4.40 -19.40
N ILE A 314 -20.21 -3.23 -19.00
CA ILE A 314 -21.03 -2.05 -18.68
C ILE A 314 -21.57 -1.33 -19.93
N ASN A 315 -20.89 -1.42 -21.08
CA ASN A 315 -21.36 -0.72 -22.29
C ASN A 315 -22.60 -1.42 -22.89
N PRO A 316 -23.71 -0.70 -23.16
CA PRO A 316 -24.89 -1.30 -23.79
C PRO A 316 -24.60 -1.86 -25.18
N VAL A 317 -25.05 -3.08 -25.47
CA VAL A 317 -24.85 -3.71 -26.79
C VAL A 317 -25.78 -3.11 -27.85
N ASN A 318 -26.91 -2.53 -27.44
CA ASN A 318 -27.90 -1.89 -28.30
C ASN A 318 -27.81 -0.35 -28.33
N LEU A 319 -26.69 0.23 -27.89
CA LEU A 319 -26.51 1.68 -27.73
C LEU A 319 -26.92 2.49 -28.97
N SER A 320 -26.42 2.12 -30.15
CA SER A 320 -26.70 2.85 -31.39
C SER A 320 -28.18 2.82 -31.78
N ALA A 321 -28.86 1.70 -31.55
CA ALA A 321 -30.29 1.54 -31.83
C ALA A 321 -31.14 2.39 -30.89
N GLU A 322 -30.85 2.33 -29.58
CA GLU A 322 -31.57 3.12 -28.58
C GLU A 322 -31.31 4.62 -28.72
N ARG A 323 -30.08 5.04 -29.07
CA ARG A 323 -29.79 6.44 -29.42
C ARG A 323 -30.69 6.95 -30.54
N ASN A 324 -30.73 6.22 -31.66
CA ASN A 324 -31.51 6.62 -32.82
C ASN A 324 -33.01 6.66 -32.50
N LYS A 325 -33.50 5.72 -31.69
CA LYS A 325 -34.89 5.67 -31.23
C LYS A 325 -35.23 6.84 -30.30
N PHE A 326 -34.38 7.14 -29.33
CA PHE A 326 -34.53 8.23 -28.37
C PHE A 326 -34.61 9.59 -29.10
N LEU A 327 -33.65 9.86 -29.97
CA LEU A 327 -33.57 11.14 -30.70
C LEU A 327 -34.69 11.32 -31.73
N LYS A 328 -35.22 10.24 -32.32
CA LYS A 328 -36.36 10.31 -33.25
C LYS A 328 -37.71 10.52 -32.55
N ARG A 329 -37.87 10.05 -31.31
CA ARG A 329 -39.14 10.10 -30.56
C ARG A 329 -39.19 11.26 -29.57
N ASN A 330 -38.80 12.46 -30.00
CA ASN A 330 -38.81 13.70 -29.21
C ASN A 330 -38.03 13.64 -27.88
N SER A 331 -37.21 12.61 -27.62
CA SER A 331 -36.37 12.48 -26.43
C SER A 331 -37.09 12.34 -25.08
N TYR A 332 -38.37 11.94 -25.05
CA TYR A 332 -39.16 11.80 -23.81
C TYR A 332 -39.31 10.37 -23.28
N VAL A 333 -38.82 9.37 -24.00
CA VAL A 333 -38.92 7.96 -23.60
C VAL A 333 -37.53 7.43 -23.27
N GLN A 334 -37.33 6.98 -22.03
CA GLN A 334 -36.07 6.41 -21.57
C GLN A 334 -35.54 5.29 -22.50
N PRO A 335 -34.23 5.28 -22.82
CA PRO A 335 -33.58 4.16 -23.48
C PRO A 335 -33.68 2.84 -22.68
N SER A 336 -33.95 1.74 -23.37
CA SER A 336 -33.93 0.40 -22.78
C SER A 336 -32.62 -0.31 -23.12
N PHE A 337 -31.60 -0.10 -22.30
CA PHE A 337 -30.28 -0.69 -22.54
C PHE A 337 -30.23 -2.19 -22.26
N THR A 338 -29.49 -2.92 -23.09
CA THR A 338 -29.17 -4.33 -22.87
C THR A 338 -27.66 -4.53 -22.77
N TYR A 339 -27.23 -5.48 -21.95
CA TYR A 339 -25.82 -5.68 -21.59
C TYR A 339 -25.33 -7.10 -21.91
N LYS A 340 -24.02 -7.25 -22.03
CA LYS A 340 -23.37 -8.55 -22.21
C LYS A 340 -23.45 -9.35 -20.92
N GLN A 341 -23.74 -10.65 -21.02
CA GLN A 341 -23.74 -11.57 -19.89
C GLN A 341 -22.31 -11.78 -19.35
N LEU A 342 -22.19 -11.86 -18.03
CA LEU A 342 -20.94 -12.24 -17.37
C LEU A 342 -20.61 -13.71 -17.65
N ASP A 343 -19.35 -13.98 -17.96
CA ASP A 343 -18.80 -15.31 -18.22
C ASP A 343 -18.03 -15.88 -17.02
N ILE A 344 -18.28 -15.35 -15.82
CA ILE A 344 -17.65 -15.76 -14.56
C ILE A 344 -18.68 -16.15 -13.51
N ASN A 345 -18.33 -17.10 -12.63
CA ASN A 345 -19.11 -17.37 -11.41
C ASN A 345 -18.64 -16.42 -10.29
N PRO A 346 -19.45 -15.41 -9.89
CA PRO A 346 -19.02 -14.38 -8.94
C PRO A 346 -18.75 -14.91 -7.53
N TYR A 347 -19.52 -15.90 -7.09
CA TYR A 347 -19.32 -16.52 -5.77
C TYR A 347 -17.98 -17.24 -5.71
N LYS A 348 -17.71 -18.13 -6.68
CA LYS A 348 -16.46 -18.87 -6.77
C LYS A 348 -15.25 -17.94 -6.91
N PHE A 349 -15.41 -16.86 -7.68
CA PHE A 349 -14.34 -15.90 -7.87
C PHE A 349 -13.96 -15.18 -6.55
N ARG A 350 -14.95 -14.68 -5.80
CA ARG A 350 -14.71 -14.06 -4.48
C ARG A 350 -14.11 -15.04 -3.49
N GLU A 351 -14.60 -16.29 -3.47
CA GLU A 351 -14.02 -17.34 -2.65
C GLU A 351 -12.52 -17.56 -2.97
N GLN A 352 -12.15 -17.58 -4.25
CA GLN A 352 -10.76 -17.75 -4.67
C GLN A 352 -9.88 -16.54 -4.29
N LEU A 353 -10.42 -15.32 -4.36
CA LEU A 353 -9.71 -14.12 -3.92
C LEU A 353 -9.40 -14.14 -2.42
N TYR A 354 -10.39 -14.43 -1.58
CA TYR A 354 -10.20 -14.43 -0.12
C TYR A 354 -9.40 -15.62 0.41
N LYS A 355 -9.18 -16.66 -0.42
CA LYS A 355 -8.28 -17.78 -0.10
C LYS A 355 -6.81 -17.49 -0.38
N LEU A 356 -6.48 -16.34 -0.97
CA LEU A 356 -5.09 -15.97 -1.23
C LEU A 356 -4.31 -15.80 0.09
N PRO A 357 -3.08 -16.34 0.19
CA PRO A 357 -2.35 -16.44 1.46
C PRO A 357 -1.65 -15.12 1.86
N VAL A 358 -2.39 -14.03 2.00
CA VAL A 358 -1.81 -12.71 2.29
C VAL A 358 -1.14 -12.66 3.67
N ASP A 359 -1.62 -13.44 4.62
CA ASP A 359 -1.06 -13.53 5.97
C ASP A 359 0.34 -14.17 6.00
N SER A 360 0.76 -14.84 4.92
CA SER A 360 2.14 -15.34 4.79
C SER A 360 3.17 -14.26 4.46
N ILE A 361 2.73 -13.04 4.13
CA ILE A 361 3.61 -11.92 3.78
C ILE A 361 4.14 -11.26 5.06
N ASN A 362 5.46 -11.34 5.24
CA ASN A 362 6.14 -10.75 6.40
C ASN A 362 6.14 -9.22 6.39
N ASP A 363 6.14 -8.58 5.23
CA ASP A 363 6.20 -7.11 5.14
C ASP A 363 4.80 -6.51 5.31
N ALA A 364 4.61 -5.71 6.37
CA ALA A 364 3.29 -5.20 6.75
C ALA A 364 2.67 -4.32 5.65
N SER A 365 3.45 -3.40 5.06
CA SER A 365 2.95 -2.50 4.01
C SER A 365 2.58 -3.27 2.74
N ILE A 366 3.36 -4.29 2.37
CA ILE A 366 3.04 -5.11 1.19
C ILE A 366 1.81 -5.97 1.45
N SER A 367 1.68 -6.58 2.64
CA SER A 367 0.49 -7.34 3.02
C SER A 367 -0.78 -6.48 2.94
N GLN A 368 -0.72 -5.27 3.50
CA GLN A 368 -1.82 -4.29 3.44
C GLN A 368 -2.20 -3.93 1.99
N LEU A 369 -1.20 -3.63 1.14
CA LEU A 369 -1.42 -3.35 -0.29
C LEU A 369 -2.22 -4.46 -0.98
N TYR A 370 -1.82 -5.73 -0.78
CA TYR A 370 -2.52 -6.86 -1.41
C TYR A 370 -3.93 -7.07 -0.87
N ARG A 371 -4.17 -6.80 0.42
CA ARG A 371 -5.53 -6.85 0.99
C ARG A 371 -6.42 -5.78 0.39
N HIS A 372 -5.95 -4.53 0.30
CA HIS A 372 -6.70 -3.46 -0.35
C HIS A 372 -7.02 -3.81 -1.81
N VAL A 373 -6.07 -4.40 -2.55
CA VAL A 373 -6.29 -4.86 -3.93
C VAL A 373 -7.37 -5.95 -4.00
N ILE A 374 -7.31 -6.96 -3.12
CA ILE A 374 -8.28 -8.06 -3.06
C ILE A 374 -9.68 -7.53 -2.77
N ASP A 375 -9.83 -6.66 -1.76
CA ASP A 375 -11.12 -6.08 -1.39
C ASP A 375 -11.68 -5.20 -2.52
N ASN A 376 -10.81 -4.40 -3.16
CA ASN A 376 -11.19 -3.60 -4.32
C ASN A 376 -11.65 -4.49 -5.48
N LEU A 377 -10.98 -5.60 -5.76
CA LEU A 377 -11.40 -6.56 -6.79
C LEU A 377 -12.72 -7.25 -6.44
N ALA A 378 -12.96 -7.58 -5.18
CA ALA A 378 -14.25 -8.11 -4.74
C ALA A 378 -15.38 -7.11 -4.95
N ASN A 379 -15.18 -5.84 -4.58
CA ASN A 379 -16.14 -4.75 -4.83
C ASN A 379 -16.40 -4.55 -6.34
N LYS A 380 -15.36 -4.68 -7.16
CA LYS A 380 -15.48 -4.63 -8.62
C LYS A 380 -16.39 -5.75 -9.15
N ILE A 381 -16.34 -6.94 -8.57
CA ILE A 381 -17.23 -8.04 -8.96
C ILE A 381 -18.67 -7.74 -8.57
N ASP A 382 -18.92 -7.22 -7.36
CA ASP A 382 -20.28 -6.83 -6.95
C ASP A 382 -20.88 -5.75 -7.88
N LEU A 383 -20.05 -4.82 -8.38
CA LEU A 383 -20.44 -3.87 -9.42
C LEU A 383 -20.80 -4.58 -10.73
N LEU A 384 -20.01 -5.56 -11.17
CA LEU A 384 -20.26 -6.27 -12.42
C LEU A 384 -21.53 -7.13 -12.37
N THR A 385 -21.81 -7.77 -11.24
CA THR A 385 -22.98 -8.66 -11.08
C THR A 385 -24.31 -7.92 -11.02
N SER A 386 -24.28 -6.64 -10.67
CA SER A 386 -25.46 -5.79 -10.58
C SER A 386 -25.77 -5.02 -11.86
N ILE A 387 -25.00 -5.21 -12.94
CA ILE A 387 -25.23 -4.52 -14.23
C ILE A 387 -26.66 -4.74 -14.72
N GLY A 388 -27.36 -3.63 -14.97
CA GLY A 388 -28.74 -3.62 -15.46
C GLY A 388 -29.79 -3.79 -14.37
N THR A 389 -29.42 -3.82 -13.09
CA THR A 389 -30.35 -3.84 -11.94
C THR A 389 -30.30 -2.52 -11.18
N ASP A 390 -31.28 -2.29 -10.30
CA ASP A 390 -31.32 -1.11 -9.42
C ASP A 390 -30.18 -1.08 -8.40
N ASP A 391 -29.52 -2.23 -8.15
CA ASP A 391 -28.40 -2.32 -7.21
C ASP A 391 -27.10 -1.75 -7.77
N PHE A 392 -26.99 -1.60 -9.10
CA PHE A 392 -25.76 -1.15 -9.76
C PHE A 392 -25.29 0.20 -9.23
N VAL A 393 -26.21 1.14 -9.01
CA VAL A 393 -25.86 2.49 -8.54
C VAL A 393 -25.21 2.45 -7.16
N TYR A 394 -25.68 1.59 -6.25
CA TYR A 394 -25.10 1.45 -4.91
C TYR A 394 -23.70 0.82 -4.96
N ASN A 395 -23.50 -0.17 -5.82
CA ASN A 395 -22.17 -0.75 -6.04
C ASN A 395 -21.22 0.23 -6.75
N SER A 396 -21.75 1.09 -7.62
CA SER A 396 -20.97 2.17 -8.25
C SER A 396 -20.56 3.21 -7.21
N LEU A 397 -21.45 3.60 -6.29
CA LEU A 397 -21.15 4.48 -5.16
C LEU A 397 -20.10 3.85 -4.23
N LYS A 398 -20.20 2.56 -3.91
CA LYS A 398 -19.21 1.85 -3.09
C LYS A 398 -17.83 1.82 -3.76
N TYR A 399 -17.77 1.61 -5.07
CA TYR A 399 -16.50 1.44 -5.79
C TYR A 399 -15.85 2.77 -6.23
N TYR A 400 -16.64 3.71 -6.75
CA TYR A 400 -16.15 4.98 -7.29
C TYR A 400 -16.46 6.18 -6.40
N GLY A 401 -17.42 6.09 -5.48
CA GLY A 401 -17.91 7.21 -4.68
C GLY A 401 -18.97 8.07 -5.38
N GLU A 402 -19.25 9.23 -4.77
CA GLU A 402 -20.09 10.31 -5.30
C GLU A 402 -19.35 11.67 -5.26
N PRO A 403 -19.74 12.63 -6.11
CA PRO A 403 -19.22 13.99 -6.03
C PRO A 403 -19.68 14.68 -4.73
N ASP A 404 -18.73 15.24 -4.00
CA ASP A 404 -19.01 16.00 -2.78
C ASP A 404 -19.30 17.49 -3.08
N GLN A 405 -19.52 18.29 -2.03
CA GLN A 405 -19.81 19.73 -2.19
C GLN A 405 -18.68 20.51 -2.86
N LYS A 406 -17.42 20.12 -2.64
CA LYS A 406 -16.26 20.77 -3.28
C LYS A 406 -16.20 20.40 -4.76
N ASP A 407 -16.41 19.11 -5.09
CA ASP A 407 -16.48 18.64 -6.47
C ASP A 407 -17.54 19.43 -7.27
N MET A 408 -18.72 19.62 -6.67
CA MET A 408 -19.81 20.39 -7.25
C MET A 408 -19.49 21.88 -7.39
N ALA A 409 -18.79 22.47 -6.41
CA ALA A 409 -18.37 23.87 -6.47
C ALA A 409 -17.34 24.10 -7.57
N ASN A 410 -16.32 23.22 -7.69
CA ASN A 410 -15.32 23.25 -8.74
C ASN A 410 -15.95 23.11 -10.13
N ALA A 411 -16.87 22.14 -10.29
CA ALA A 411 -17.58 21.96 -11.56
C ALA A 411 -18.41 23.20 -11.93
N LYS A 412 -19.18 23.75 -11.00
CA LYS A 412 -19.96 24.97 -11.25
C LYS A 412 -19.05 26.14 -11.60
N PHE A 413 -17.96 26.36 -10.85
CA PHE A 413 -16.99 27.42 -11.12
C PHE A 413 -16.50 27.37 -12.58
N LEU A 414 -16.06 26.19 -13.04
CA LEU A 414 -15.59 25.99 -14.42
C LEU A 414 -16.68 26.30 -15.48
N LEU A 415 -17.93 25.97 -15.18
CA LEU A 415 -19.06 26.21 -16.10
C LEU A 415 -19.50 27.68 -16.17
N HIS A 416 -19.11 28.52 -15.20
CA HIS A 416 -19.36 29.97 -15.27
C HIS A 416 -18.29 30.72 -16.08
N LEU A 417 -17.18 30.07 -16.43
CA LEU A 417 -16.12 30.69 -17.22
C LEU A 417 -16.58 30.92 -18.66
N THR A 418 -16.18 32.04 -19.24
CA THR A 418 -16.33 32.26 -20.70
C THR A 418 -15.22 31.50 -21.41
N SER A 419 -15.58 30.57 -22.30
CA SER A 419 -14.61 29.89 -23.16
C SER A 419 -14.32 30.76 -24.40
N GLU A 420 -13.09 30.69 -24.88
CA GLU A 420 -12.73 31.31 -26.16
C GLU A 420 -13.59 30.69 -27.29
N PRO A 421 -14.09 31.49 -28.24
CA PRO A 421 -14.86 30.97 -29.37
C PRO A 421 -14.00 30.01 -30.20
N ASP A 422 -14.60 28.91 -30.65
CA ASP A 422 -13.96 28.00 -31.60
C ASP A 422 -13.57 28.78 -32.86
N PHE A 423 -12.28 28.81 -33.20
CA PHE A 423 -11.86 29.28 -34.52
C PHE A 423 -12.42 28.28 -35.55
N GLN A 424 -13.38 28.73 -36.37
CA GLN A 424 -14.09 27.88 -37.33
C GLN A 424 -13.18 27.27 -38.42
N ASP A 425 -11.93 27.76 -38.54
CA ASP A 425 -10.95 27.36 -39.56
C ASP A 425 -9.86 26.39 -39.03
N GLU A 426 -10.01 25.78 -37.85
CA GLU A 426 -9.05 24.76 -37.40
C GLU A 426 -9.06 23.51 -38.29
N ILE A 427 -7.89 23.17 -38.84
CA ILE A 427 -7.67 21.93 -39.60
C ILE A 427 -7.94 20.73 -38.67
N LYS A 428 -8.85 19.85 -39.11
CA LYS A 428 -9.20 18.64 -38.35
C LYS A 428 -8.55 17.41 -38.97
N LEU A 429 -7.83 16.67 -38.15
CA LEU A 429 -7.32 15.35 -38.47
C LEU A 429 -8.46 14.33 -38.40
N ASN A 430 -8.66 13.58 -39.48
CA ASN A 430 -9.56 12.43 -39.49
C ASN A 430 -8.89 11.21 -38.81
N ALA A 431 -9.64 10.13 -38.64
CA ALA A 431 -9.15 8.94 -37.95
C ALA A 431 -7.89 8.29 -38.57
N ASN A 432 -7.66 8.39 -39.89
CA ASN A 432 -6.42 7.87 -40.51
C ASN A 432 -5.22 8.75 -40.17
N GLU A 433 -5.38 10.07 -40.33
CA GLU A 433 -4.32 11.04 -40.02
C GLU A 433 -3.97 11.01 -38.54
N ALA A 434 -4.97 10.83 -37.67
CA ALA A 434 -4.74 10.63 -36.24
C ALA A 434 -3.94 9.34 -35.96
N VAL A 435 -4.22 8.21 -36.65
CA VAL A 435 -3.40 6.99 -36.52
C VAL A 435 -1.94 7.28 -36.84
N ASP A 436 -1.68 7.99 -37.94
CA ASP A 436 -0.32 8.28 -38.37
C ASP A 436 0.39 9.21 -37.39
N TYR A 437 -0.31 10.24 -36.90
CA TYR A 437 0.17 11.12 -35.83
C TYR A 437 0.57 10.35 -34.57
N PHE A 438 -0.32 9.50 -34.03
CA PHE A 438 -0.02 8.74 -32.81
C PHE A 438 1.05 7.68 -33.02
N LYS A 439 1.19 7.10 -34.22
CA LYS A 439 2.30 6.21 -34.54
C LYS A 439 3.64 6.95 -34.54
N ALA A 440 3.68 8.13 -35.14
CA ALA A 440 4.87 8.98 -35.12
C ALA A 440 5.26 9.33 -33.68
N GLN A 441 4.30 9.78 -32.87
CA GLN A 441 4.54 10.13 -31.47
C GLN A 441 4.98 8.92 -30.63
N ALA A 442 4.34 7.76 -30.80
CA ALA A 442 4.74 6.54 -30.10
C ALA A 442 6.16 6.12 -30.48
N SER A 443 6.55 6.28 -31.75
CA SER A 443 7.91 6.00 -32.22
C SER A 443 8.92 6.97 -31.62
N GLU A 444 8.61 8.26 -31.56
CA GLU A 444 9.46 9.30 -30.96
C GLU A 444 9.72 9.01 -29.47
N TRP A 445 8.68 8.64 -28.73
CA TRP A 445 8.76 8.27 -27.31
C TRP A 445 9.26 6.84 -27.05
N GLY A 446 9.59 6.08 -28.10
CA GLY A 446 10.09 4.70 -27.96
C GLY A 446 9.06 3.70 -27.39
N LEU A 447 7.76 3.99 -27.51
CA LEU A 447 6.68 3.16 -27.02
C LEU A 447 6.41 1.98 -27.95
N LYS A 448 6.60 0.76 -27.43
CA LYS A 448 6.31 -0.49 -28.15
C LYS A 448 4.81 -0.81 -28.06
N CYS A 449 4.00 -0.16 -28.89
CA CYS A 449 2.55 -0.37 -28.94
C CYS A 449 1.97 -0.40 -30.36
N LYS A 450 0.75 -0.92 -30.50
CA LYS A 450 -0.01 -0.84 -31.75
C LYS A 450 -0.97 0.34 -31.72
N VAL A 451 -1.21 0.95 -32.88
CA VAL A 451 -2.23 2.01 -33.05
C VAL A 451 -3.16 1.61 -34.18
N GLU A 452 -4.44 1.40 -33.90
CA GLU A 452 -5.43 0.94 -34.87
C GLU A 452 -6.80 1.60 -34.69
N LYS A 453 -7.62 1.56 -35.74
CA LYS A 453 -8.99 2.08 -35.69
C LYS A 453 -9.97 1.04 -35.15
N SER A 454 -10.96 1.48 -34.38
CA SER A 454 -12.03 0.64 -33.82
C SER A 454 -13.40 1.31 -34.00
N SER A 455 -14.43 0.50 -34.22
CA SER A 455 -15.84 0.93 -34.17
C SER A 455 -16.53 0.54 -32.86
N LYS A 456 -15.80 -0.07 -31.92
CA LYS A 456 -16.34 -0.60 -30.66
C LYS A 456 -16.18 0.34 -29.46
N ILE A 457 -15.45 1.45 -29.62
CA ILE A 457 -15.18 2.40 -28.54
C ILE A 457 -16.09 3.62 -28.66
N VAL A 458 -16.53 4.15 -27.52
CA VAL A 458 -17.37 5.37 -27.46
C VAL A 458 -16.49 6.63 -27.41
N ALA A 459 -15.33 6.57 -26.76
CA ALA A 459 -14.36 7.66 -26.71
C ALA A 459 -13.67 7.87 -28.07
N LYS A 460 -13.08 9.06 -28.28
CA LYS A 460 -12.31 9.37 -29.50
C LYS A 460 -11.08 8.46 -29.64
N ALA A 461 -10.37 8.22 -28.54
CA ALA A 461 -9.27 7.26 -28.44
C ALA A 461 -9.31 6.57 -27.06
N MET A 462 -8.67 5.40 -26.95
CA MET A 462 -8.56 4.64 -25.70
C MET A 462 -7.45 3.58 -25.79
N VAL A 463 -6.65 3.42 -24.74
CA VAL A 463 -5.70 2.30 -24.61
C VAL A 463 -6.39 1.00 -24.20
N ASN A 464 -6.11 -0.08 -24.93
CA ASN A 464 -6.34 -1.46 -24.50
C ASN A 464 -5.08 -1.97 -23.78
N ASN A 465 -5.20 -2.14 -22.46
CA ASN A 465 -4.06 -2.48 -21.59
C ASN A 465 -3.50 -3.89 -21.87
N GLU A 466 -4.39 -4.87 -22.07
CA GLU A 466 -4.00 -6.27 -22.32
C GLU A 466 -3.09 -6.37 -23.55
N LYS A 467 -3.51 -5.76 -24.66
CA LYS A 467 -2.81 -5.82 -25.95
C LYS A 467 -1.75 -4.74 -26.14
N ALA A 468 -1.61 -3.80 -25.19
CA ALA A 468 -0.80 -2.59 -25.36
C ALA A 468 -1.07 -1.92 -26.71
N GLN A 469 -2.34 -1.56 -26.91
CA GLN A 469 -2.83 -1.04 -28.18
C GLN A 469 -3.66 0.23 -27.97
N LEU A 470 -3.32 1.30 -28.67
CA LEU A 470 -4.16 2.50 -28.78
C LEU A 470 -5.24 2.27 -29.85
N LEU A 471 -6.50 2.39 -29.46
CA LEU A 471 -7.65 2.30 -30.34
C LEU A 471 -8.19 3.71 -30.63
N ILE A 472 -8.40 4.03 -31.91
CA ILE A 472 -8.99 5.30 -32.36
C ILE A 472 -10.37 5.05 -32.95
N ASN A 473 -11.36 5.84 -32.58
CA ASN A 473 -12.70 5.69 -33.13
C ASN A 473 -12.67 6.03 -34.63
N LYS A 474 -13.22 5.14 -35.47
CA LYS A 474 -13.30 5.33 -36.93
C LYS A 474 -14.02 6.62 -37.35
N GLU A 475 -14.92 7.13 -36.51
CA GLU A 475 -15.71 8.34 -36.75
C GLU A 475 -15.13 9.58 -36.05
N ALA A 476 -14.00 9.46 -35.34
CA ALA A 476 -13.41 10.59 -34.64
C ALA A 476 -12.72 11.57 -35.59
N SER A 477 -12.79 12.84 -35.21
CA SER A 477 -11.96 13.93 -35.72
C SER A 477 -11.31 14.66 -34.55
N PHE A 478 -10.11 15.18 -34.78
CA PHE A 478 -9.29 15.87 -33.79
C PHE A 478 -8.82 17.20 -34.37
N SER A 479 -8.89 18.29 -33.60
CA SER A 479 -7.99 19.40 -33.90
C SER A 479 -6.55 19.02 -33.57
N GLU A 480 -5.58 19.77 -34.08
CA GLU A 480 -4.16 19.55 -33.77
C GLU A 480 -3.90 19.59 -32.26
N LYS A 481 -4.48 20.57 -31.56
CA LYS A 481 -4.38 20.70 -30.10
C LYS A 481 -5.02 19.51 -29.37
N GLU A 482 -6.16 19.01 -29.85
CA GLU A 482 -6.77 17.80 -29.30
C GLU A 482 -5.89 16.56 -29.55
N ALA A 483 -5.35 16.37 -30.76
CA ALA A 483 -4.47 15.24 -31.04
C ALA A 483 -3.24 15.24 -30.13
N HIS A 484 -2.65 16.42 -29.92
CA HIS A 484 -1.55 16.61 -28.96
C HIS A 484 -1.97 16.28 -27.53
N ALA A 485 -3.11 16.79 -27.05
CA ALA A 485 -3.64 16.44 -25.73
C ALA A 485 -3.85 14.93 -25.55
N PHE A 486 -4.44 14.27 -26.55
CA PHE A 486 -4.67 12.82 -26.54
C PHE A 486 -3.36 12.02 -26.61
N ALA A 487 -2.29 12.55 -27.21
CA ALA A 487 -1.01 11.89 -27.20
C ALA A 487 -0.46 11.82 -25.76
N PHE A 488 -0.44 12.94 -25.04
CA PHE A 488 0.00 12.96 -23.64
C PHE A 488 -0.93 12.12 -22.74
N HIS A 489 -2.25 12.23 -22.94
CA HIS A 489 -3.25 11.49 -22.17
C HIS A 489 -3.16 9.97 -22.38
N GLU A 490 -3.27 9.50 -23.62
CA GLU A 490 -3.39 8.08 -23.93
C GLU A 490 -2.02 7.41 -24.06
N LEU A 491 -1.08 8.00 -24.80
CA LEU A 491 0.27 7.42 -24.95
C LEU A 491 1.17 7.77 -23.75
N GLY A 492 1.16 9.04 -23.35
CA GLY A 492 2.02 9.57 -22.31
C GLY A 492 1.74 8.98 -20.92
N ILE A 493 0.47 8.74 -20.59
CA ILE A 493 0.07 8.17 -19.30
C ILE A 493 -0.46 6.74 -19.44
N HIS A 494 -1.56 6.51 -20.14
CA HIS A 494 -2.22 5.19 -20.12
C HIS A 494 -1.37 4.07 -20.74
N MET A 495 -0.70 4.34 -21.86
CA MET A 495 0.19 3.38 -22.51
C MET A 495 1.49 3.22 -21.74
N LEU A 496 2.14 4.32 -21.34
CA LEU A 496 3.40 4.27 -20.58
C LEU A 496 3.27 3.42 -19.31
N THR A 497 2.24 3.68 -18.50
CA THR A 497 1.96 2.92 -17.28
C THR A 497 1.66 1.45 -17.57
N THR A 498 0.96 1.14 -18.67
CA THR A 498 0.74 -0.24 -19.13
C THR A 498 2.07 -0.94 -19.47
N LEU A 499 2.97 -0.26 -20.16
CA LEU A 499 4.27 -0.81 -20.55
C LEU A 499 5.21 -0.97 -19.34
N ASN A 500 5.19 -0.03 -18.40
CA ASN A 500 5.98 -0.10 -17.16
C ASN A 500 5.50 -1.28 -16.28
N ALA A 501 4.19 -1.39 -16.05
CA ALA A 501 3.60 -2.47 -15.27
C ALA A 501 3.95 -3.86 -15.81
N LYS A 502 4.04 -4.02 -17.14
CA LYS A 502 4.41 -5.29 -17.77
C LYS A 502 5.86 -5.70 -17.50
N LYS A 503 6.77 -4.74 -17.31
CA LYS A 503 8.20 -4.97 -17.04
C LYS A 503 8.47 -5.41 -15.60
N HIS A 504 7.63 -5.01 -14.65
CA HIS A 504 7.84 -5.32 -13.24
C HIS A 504 7.67 -6.82 -12.92
N PRO A 505 8.39 -7.34 -11.92
CA PRO A 505 8.17 -8.70 -11.41
C PRO A 505 6.76 -8.86 -10.80
N LEU A 506 6.27 -7.81 -10.13
CA LEU A 506 4.92 -7.75 -9.55
C LEU A 506 3.91 -7.33 -10.61
N LYS A 507 2.95 -8.21 -10.90
CA LYS A 507 1.89 -8.02 -11.90
C LYS A 507 0.66 -7.34 -11.33
N VAL A 508 0.57 -7.13 -10.01
CA VAL A 508 -0.49 -6.33 -9.38
C VAL A 508 -0.61 -4.92 -10.01
N PHE A 509 0.52 -4.30 -10.38
CA PHE A 509 0.54 -3.01 -11.09
C PHE A 509 -0.08 -3.05 -12.49
N SER A 510 -0.23 -4.23 -13.09
CA SER A 510 -0.97 -4.43 -14.36
C SER A 510 -2.47 -4.60 -14.14
N LEU A 511 -2.90 -5.10 -12.98
CA LEU A 511 -4.32 -5.23 -12.62
C LEU A 511 -4.92 -3.88 -12.22
N GLY A 512 -4.12 -3.05 -11.55
CA GLY A 512 -4.56 -1.79 -10.96
C GLY A 512 -4.68 -1.87 -9.45
N LEU A 513 -3.99 -0.95 -8.77
CA LEU A 513 -4.16 -0.71 -7.34
C LEU A 513 -5.52 -0.06 -7.05
N PRO A 514 -6.04 -0.15 -5.82
CA PRO A 514 -7.24 0.55 -5.39
C PRO A 514 -7.23 2.03 -5.79
N GLY A 515 -8.35 2.54 -6.31
CA GLY A 515 -8.41 3.92 -6.77
C GLY A 515 -7.61 4.24 -8.04
N ASN A 516 -7.04 3.26 -8.75
CA ASN A 516 -6.23 3.56 -9.94
C ASN A 516 -6.96 4.37 -11.01
N THR A 517 -8.26 4.18 -11.18
CA THR A 517 -9.03 4.95 -12.18
C THR A 517 -9.03 6.43 -11.83
N TYR A 518 -9.21 6.76 -10.56
CA TYR A 518 -9.17 8.13 -10.07
C TYR A 518 -7.81 8.78 -10.37
N THR A 519 -6.73 8.10 -10.00
CA THR A 519 -5.37 8.60 -10.15
C THR A 519 -4.92 8.68 -11.60
N GLN A 520 -5.21 7.67 -12.42
CA GLN A 520 -4.77 7.62 -13.82
C GLN A 520 -5.48 8.68 -14.67
N GLU A 521 -6.77 8.90 -14.47
CA GLU A 521 -7.52 9.93 -15.21
C GLU A 521 -7.10 11.34 -14.77
N GLY A 522 -6.81 11.52 -13.47
CA GLY A 522 -6.23 12.75 -12.94
C GLY A 522 -4.84 13.06 -13.50
N LEU A 523 -3.95 12.07 -13.51
CA LEU A 523 -2.61 12.17 -14.07
C LEU A 523 -2.64 12.42 -15.58
N ALA A 524 -3.59 11.83 -16.29
CA ALA A 524 -3.77 12.06 -17.71
C ALA A 524 -4.23 13.50 -18.01
N LEU A 525 -5.16 14.07 -17.23
CA LEU A 525 -5.50 15.50 -17.35
C LEU A 525 -4.34 16.41 -16.93
N TYR A 526 -3.56 16.03 -15.91
CA TYR A 526 -2.36 16.77 -15.52
C TYR A 526 -1.31 16.76 -16.65
N SER A 527 -1.19 15.66 -17.41
CA SER A 527 -0.33 15.63 -18.60
C SER A 527 -0.81 16.54 -19.74
N GLU A 528 -2.13 16.73 -19.89
CA GLU A 528 -2.70 17.72 -20.80
C GLU A 528 -2.29 19.14 -20.35
N TYR A 529 -2.27 19.40 -19.04
CA TYR A 529 -1.82 20.68 -18.47
C TYR A 529 -0.31 20.91 -18.70
N CYS A 530 0.54 19.94 -18.36
CA CYS A 530 2.00 20.03 -18.54
C CYS A 530 2.42 20.22 -20.01
N SER A 531 1.66 19.68 -20.95
CA SER A 531 1.91 19.84 -22.38
C SER A 531 1.41 21.16 -22.97
N GLY A 532 0.78 22.03 -22.17
CA GLY A 532 0.15 23.27 -22.64
C GLY A 532 -1.08 23.04 -23.53
N SER A 533 -1.61 21.82 -23.56
CA SER A 533 -2.71 21.42 -24.45
C SER A 533 -4.08 21.50 -23.77
N LEU A 534 -4.13 21.50 -22.43
CA LEU A 534 -5.37 21.66 -21.67
C LEU A 534 -6.04 23.01 -21.97
N THR A 535 -7.37 23.00 -22.06
CA THR A 535 -8.17 24.20 -22.36
C THR A 535 -9.31 24.38 -21.38
N ILE A 536 -9.82 25.60 -21.27
CA ILE A 536 -11.02 25.90 -20.46
C ILE A 536 -12.22 25.08 -20.97
N LYS A 537 -12.40 24.97 -22.29
CA LYS A 537 -13.47 24.14 -22.89
C LYS A 537 -13.34 22.65 -22.51
N ARG A 538 -12.11 22.15 -22.45
CA ARG A 538 -11.82 20.79 -22.00
C ARG A 538 -12.20 20.62 -20.52
N LEU A 539 -11.82 21.56 -19.65
CA LEU A 539 -12.22 21.58 -18.24
C LEU A 539 -13.74 21.67 -18.06
N GLN A 540 -14.43 22.48 -18.85
CA GLN A 540 -15.90 22.57 -18.87
C GLN A 540 -16.55 21.24 -19.26
N THR A 541 -16.00 20.54 -20.26
CA THR A 541 -16.46 19.20 -20.64
C THR A 541 -16.34 18.22 -19.49
N ILE A 542 -15.26 18.31 -18.70
CA ILE A 542 -15.05 17.48 -17.52
C ILE A 542 -15.98 17.91 -16.38
N ALA A 543 -16.21 19.21 -16.17
CA ALA A 543 -17.15 19.72 -15.18
C ALA A 543 -18.59 19.25 -15.45
N LEU A 544 -19.02 19.22 -16.72
CA LEU A 544 -20.33 18.68 -17.11
C LEU A 544 -20.49 17.20 -16.73
N ARG A 545 -19.39 16.43 -16.70
CA ARG A 545 -19.44 15.03 -16.24
C ARG A 545 -19.76 14.93 -14.75
N VAL A 546 -19.20 15.81 -13.93
CA VAL A 546 -19.53 15.91 -12.50
C VAL A 546 -21.01 16.24 -12.32
N ILE A 547 -21.51 17.25 -13.04
CA ILE A 547 -22.93 17.62 -13.02
C ILE A 547 -23.83 16.46 -13.45
N ALA A 548 -23.48 15.76 -14.54
CA ALA A 548 -24.26 14.64 -15.04
C ALA A 548 -24.35 13.49 -14.01
N VAL A 549 -23.27 13.18 -13.30
CA VAL A 549 -23.28 12.19 -12.22
C VAL A 549 -24.22 12.65 -11.09
N GLN A 550 -24.14 13.92 -10.68
CA GLN A 550 -25.00 14.46 -9.62
C GLN A 550 -26.49 14.40 -10.01
N TYR A 551 -26.84 14.80 -11.24
CA TYR A 551 -28.23 14.75 -11.71
C TYR A 551 -28.73 13.31 -11.81
N MET A 552 -27.86 12.38 -12.23
CA MET A 552 -28.19 10.96 -12.27
C MET A 552 -28.52 10.42 -10.87
N LEU A 553 -27.71 10.75 -9.86
CA LEU A 553 -27.94 10.33 -8.48
C LEU A 553 -29.20 10.97 -7.87
N ALA A 554 -29.40 12.27 -8.11
CA ALA A 554 -30.51 13.03 -7.54
C ALA A 554 -31.87 12.67 -8.14
N HIS A 555 -31.92 12.39 -9.45
CA HIS A 555 -33.19 12.19 -10.16
C HIS A 555 -33.47 10.75 -10.55
N ARG A 556 -32.42 9.93 -10.72
CA ARG A 556 -32.52 8.55 -11.22
C ARG A 556 -33.36 8.39 -12.50
N ASP A 557 -33.39 9.44 -13.31
CA ASP A 557 -34.23 9.53 -14.52
C ASP A 557 -33.40 10.05 -15.72
N PHE A 558 -33.22 9.18 -16.71
CA PHE A 558 -32.41 9.46 -17.90
C PHE A 558 -32.93 10.69 -18.65
N VAL A 559 -34.25 10.82 -18.79
CA VAL A 559 -34.90 11.88 -19.58
C VAL A 559 -34.70 13.22 -18.89
N LYS A 560 -34.86 13.28 -17.56
CA LYS A 560 -34.62 14.50 -16.78
C LYS A 560 -33.17 14.96 -16.87
N THR A 561 -32.21 14.05 -16.70
CA THR A 561 -30.78 14.37 -16.81
C THR A 561 -30.44 14.86 -18.23
N TYR A 562 -30.96 14.19 -19.27
CA TYR A 562 -30.76 14.62 -20.65
C TYR A 562 -31.30 16.03 -20.91
N HIS A 563 -32.52 16.33 -20.49
CA HIS A 563 -33.12 17.65 -20.70
C HIS A 563 -32.47 18.74 -19.85
N ALA A 564 -31.99 18.45 -18.65
CA ALA A 564 -31.20 19.40 -17.88
C ALA A 564 -29.91 19.76 -18.63
N LEU A 565 -29.17 18.76 -19.11
CA LEU A 565 -27.96 18.98 -19.91
C LEU A 565 -28.23 19.76 -21.21
N LEU A 566 -29.37 19.50 -21.86
CA LEU A 566 -29.79 20.20 -23.07
C LEU A 566 -30.18 21.66 -22.80
N ASN A 567 -31.01 21.89 -21.79
CA ASN A 567 -31.69 23.17 -21.59
C ASN A 567 -30.91 24.11 -20.66
N GLU A 568 -30.40 23.60 -19.54
CA GLU A 568 -29.70 24.41 -18.53
C GLU A 568 -28.25 24.68 -18.94
N PHE A 569 -27.60 23.71 -19.61
CA PHE A 569 -26.20 23.79 -20.03
C PHE A 569 -26.02 23.97 -21.54
N SER A 570 -27.12 24.16 -22.29
CA SER A 570 -27.13 24.47 -23.73
C SER A 570 -26.31 23.50 -24.60
N LEU A 571 -26.25 22.22 -24.22
CA LEU A 571 -25.56 21.21 -25.02
C LEU A 571 -26.38 20.85 -26.27
N ASP A 572 -25.71 20.43 -27.34
CA ASP A 572 -26.41 19.85 -28.48
C ASP A 572 -26.99 18.46 -28.13
N LYS A 573 -27.98 18.03 -28.93
CA LYS A 573 -28.72 16.78 -28.68
C LYS A 573 -27.81 15.55 -28.60
N LEU A 574 -26.76 15.47 -29.41
CA LEU A 574 -25.90 14.29 -29.47
C LEU A 574 -24.93 14.27 -28.28
N THR A 575 -24.35 15.42 -27.93
CA THR A 575 -23.47 15.57 -26.77
C THR A 575 -24.23 15.30 -25.46
N ALA A 576 -25.42 15.88 -25.29
CA ALA A 576 -26.27 15.64 -24.12
C ALA A 576 -26.63 14.15 -23.97
N PHE A 577 -27.01 13.48 -25.07
CA PHE A 577 -27.32 12.04 -25.05
C PHE A 577 -26.10 11.20 -24.69
N THR A 578 -24.94 11.53 -25.28
CA THR A 578 -23.68 10.81 -25.04
C THR A 578 -23.28 10.93 -23.57
N LEU A 579 -23.32 12.14 -23.01
CA LEU A 579 -22.99 12.37 -21.61
C LEU A 579 -23.98 11.69 -20.65
N THR A 580 -25.28 11.80 -20.92
CA THR A 580 -26.31 11.09 -20.13
C THR A 580 -26.07 9.58 -20.17
N THR A 581 -25.80 9.01 -21.35
CA THR A 581 -25.49 7.58 -21.48
C THR A 581 -24.26 7.16 -20.67
N ARG A 582 -23.22 8.00 -20.61
CA ARG A 582 -21.99 7.68 -19.84
C ARG A 582 -22.27 7.49 -18.35
N VAL A 583 -23.21 8.24 -17.78
CA VAL A 583 -23.57 8.16 -16.36
C VAL A 583 -24.73 7.19 -16.09
N TYR A 584 -25.54 6.81 -17.09
CA TYR A 584 -26.63 5.83 -16.92
C TYR A 584 -26.29 4.41 -17.36
N ARG A 585 -25.17 4.18 -18.06
CA ARG A 585 -24.73 2.82 -18.41
C ARG A 585 -24.57 1.95 -17.15
N GLY A 586 -24.86 0.66 -17.28
CA GLY A 586 -24.88 -0.28 -16.15
C GLY A 586 -26.05 -0.11 -15.17
N GLY A 587 -26.79 1.01 -15.19
CA GLY A 587 -27.84 1.32 -14.22
C GLY A 587 -27.57 2.58 -13.35
N GLY A 588 -26.43 3.24 -13.54
CA GLY A 588 -26.01 4.40 -12.74
C GLY A 588 -24.53 4.34 -12.42
N PHE A 589 -23.69 4.89 -13.30
CA PHE A 589 -22.23 4.79 -13.26
C PHE A 589 -21.59 6.11 -12.83
N THR A 590 -21.04 6.11 -11.62
CA THR A 590 -20.51 7.31 -10.96
C THR A 590 -19.05 7.62 -11.32
N LYS A 591 -18.31 6.75 -12.04
CA LYS A 591 -16.88 6.96 -12.37
C LYS A 591 -16.53 8.37 -12.90
N ASP A 592 -17.42 8.98 -13.66
CA ASP A 592 -17.10 10.12 -14.51
C ASP A 592 -16.77 11.44 -13.76
N TYR A 593 -17.14 11.59 -12.48
CA TYR A 593 -16.73 12.75 -11.68
C TYR A 593 -15.25 12.67 -11.24
N LEU A 594 -14.68 11.46 -11.20
CA LEU A 594 -13.29 11.22 -10.77
C LEU A 594 -12.25 11.89 -11.66
N TYR A 595 -12.60 12.26 -12.89
CA TYR A 595 -11.70 13.00 -13.78
C TYR A 595 -11.34 14.36 -13.18
N LEU A 596 -12.33 15.16 -12.75
CA LEU A 596 -12.06 16.48 -12.19
C LEU A 596 -11.37 16.36 -10.83
N LYS A 597 -11.93 15.52 -9.96
CA LYS A 597 -11.40 15.32 -8.62
C LYS A 597 -9.96 14.81 -8.65
N GLY A 598 -9.68 13.81 -9.49
CA GLY A 598 -8.35 13.25 -9.66
C GLY A 598 -7.36 14.25 -10.23
N PHE A 599 -7.78 15.12 -11.15
CA PHE A 599 -6.94 16.19 -11.67
C PHE A 599 -6.53 17.17 -10.57
N VAL A 600 -7.49 17.63 -9.76
CA VAL A 600 -7.23 18.56 -8.66
C VAL A 600 -6.25 17.96 -7.65
N ASP A 601 -6.46 16.71 -7.23
CA ASP A 601 -5.58 16.05 -6.26
C ASP A 601 -4.18 15.78 -6.82
N VAL A 602 -4.07 15.31 -8.06
CA VAL A 602 -2.75 15.09 -8.70
C VAL A 602 -2.02 16.42 -8.91
N PHE A 603 -2.73 17.47 -9.31
CA PHE A 603 -2.15 18.81 -9.46
C PHE A 603 -1.60 19.33 -8.11
N ASN A 604 -2.38 19.21 -7.03
CA ASN A 604 -1.95 19.61 -5.70
C ASN A 604 -0.78 18.75 -5.18
N LEU A 605 -0.78 17.46 -5.47
CA LEU A 605 0.32 16.56 -5.12
C LEU A 605 1.60 16.92 -5.87
N ALA A 606 1.52 17.25 -7.16
CA ALA A 606 2.67 17.67 -7.97
C ALA A 606 3.33 18.97 -7.46
N LYS A 607 2.56 19.85 -6.80
CA LYS A 607 3.10 21.05 -6.14
C LYS A 607 3.89 20.73 -4.87
N GLN A 608 3.66 19.57 -4.25
CA GLN A 608 4.32 19.14 -3.01
C GLN A 608 5.60 18.34 -3.28
N GLY A 609 5.69 17.67 -4.42
CA GLY A 609 6.87 16.89 -4.79
C GLY A 609 6.69 16.11 -6.08
N SER A 610 7.68 15.27 -6.39
CA SER A 610 7.66 14.43 -7.59
C SER A 610 6.52 13.40 -7.51
N ILE A 611 5.78 13.29 -8.62
CA ILE A 611 4.71 12.31 -8.80
C ILE A 611 5.12 11.18 -9.77
N ASP A 612 6.39 11.10 -10.15
CA ASP A 612 6.88 10.16 -11.16
C ASP A 612 6.52 8.72 -10.82
N ASN A 613 6.54 8.36 -9.54
CA ASN A 613 6.24 7.01 -9.08
C ASN A 613 4.79 6.58 -9.34
N LEU A 614 3.87 7.50 -9.67
CA LEU A 614 2.55 7.14 -10.20
C LEU A 614 2.64 6.43 -11.57
N LEU A 615 3.76 6.57 -12.29
CA LEU A 615 3.99 5.98 -13.60
C LEU A 615 4.48 4.51 -13.57
N VAL A 616 4.73 3.91 -12.39
CA VAL A 616 5.18 2.49 -12.31
C VAL A 616 4.15 1.53 -12.94
N GLY A 617 2.87 1.91 -12.92
CA GLY A 617 1.80 1.11 -13.46
C GLY A 617 0.45 1.75 -13.21
N LYS A 618 -0.58 0.92 -13.03
CA LYS A 618 -1.91 1.38 -12.67
C LYS A 618 -1.99 1.59 -11.16
N THR A 619 -1.38 2.66 -10.69
CA THR A 619 -1.31 3.05 -9.27
C THR A 619 -2.52 3.88 -8.85
N GLY A 620 -2.81 3.86 -7.54
CA GLY A 620 -3.79 4.75 -6.90
C GLY A 620 -3.12 5.63 -5.84
N LEU A 621 -3.72 6.78 -5.53
CA LEU A 621 -3.19 7.70 -4.50
C LEU A 621 -3.23 7.10 -3.09
N LEU A 622 -4.18 6.19 -2.81
CA LEU A 622 -4.34 5.54 -1.50
C LEU A 622 -3.06 4.83 -1.05
N ASP A 623 -2.44 4.08 -1.96
CA ASP A 623 -1.24 3.28 -1.69
C ASP A 623 0.02 3.94 -2.30
N PHE A 624 0.01 5.26 -2.48
CA PHE A 624 1.12 5.97 -3.12
C PHE A 624 2.39 5.93 -2.25
N ASP A 625 2.26 6.06 -0.93
CA ASP A 625 3.38 5.94 0.01
C ASP A 625 4.03 4.56 -0.04
N ILE A 626 3.21 3.49 -0.13
CA ILE A 626 3.70 2.12 -0.29
C ILE A 626 4.40 1.97 -1.64
N THR A 627 3.84 2.56 -2.70
CA THR A 627 4.46 2.55 -4.03
C THR A 627 5.82 3.27 -4.03
N ASN A 628 5.92 4.41 -3.35
CA ASN A 628 7.18 5.15 -3.17
C ASN A 628 8.20 4.29 -2.43
N GLU A 629 7.81 3.67 -1.32
CA GLU A 629 8.66 2.77 -0.56
C GLU A 629 9.20 1.62 -1.43
N LEU A 630 8.35 0.98 -2.25
CA LEU A 630 8.75 -0.10 -3.16
C LEU A 630 9.77 0.36 -4.22
N VAL A 631 9.65 1.58 -4.73
CA VAL A 631 10.61 2.17 -5.68
C VAL A 631 11.93 2.51 -4.96
N GLU A 632 11.86 3.13 -3.79
CA GLU A 632 13.02 3.53 -2.99
C GLU A 632 13.84 2.31 -2.54
N ARG A 633 13.16 1.22 -2.18
CA ARG A 633 13.76 -0.09 -1.87
C ARG A 633 14.26 -0.83 -3.12
N GLN A 634 14.05 -0.29 -4.32
CA GLN A 634 14.43 -0.92 -5.59
C GLN A 634 13.75 -2.27 -5.86
N MET A 635 12.62 -2.55 -5.19
CA MET A 635 11.79 -3.73 -5.45
C MET A 635 11.08 -3.63 -6.81
N ILE A 636 10.75 -2.40 -7.22
CA ILE A 636 10.27 -2.09 -8.56
C ILE A 636 11.12 -0.98 -9.17
N THR A 637 11.26 -1.00 -10.49
CA THR A 637 12.09 -0.03 -11.22
C THR A 637 11.45 1.35 -11.15
N LYS A 638 12.23 2.37 -10.76
CA LYS A 638 11.81 3.78 -10.86
C LYS A 638 11.38 4.08 -12.31
N PRO A 639 10.18 4.60 -12.55
CA PRO A 639 9.72 4.89 -13.89
C PRO A 639 10.46 6.11 -14.46
N THR A 640 10.59 6.17 -15.77
CA THR A 640 11.10 7.35 -16.48
C THR A 640 9.92 8.02 -17.17
N PRO A 641 9.59 9.27 -16.82
CA PRO A 641 8.54 10.01 -17.52
C PRO A 641 8.99 10.36 -18.95
N LEU A 642 8.04 10.44 -19.88
CA LEU A 642 8.33 10.80 -21.29
C LEU A 642 8.45 12.31 -21.50
N PHE A 643 8.01 13.10 -20.53
CA PHE A 643 7.99 14.56 -20.50
C PHE A 643 8.06 15.01 -19.04
N ASN A 644 8.32 16.30 -18.78
CA ASN A 644 8.42 16.79 -17.41
C ASN A 644 7.06 16.79 -16.70
N LEU A 645 6.98 16.13 -15.53
CA LEU A 645 5.82 16.12 -14.65
C LEU A 645 5.99 17.04 -13.43
N ASP A 646 7.18 17.61 -13.22
CA ASP A 646 7.39 18.60 -12.18
C ASP A 646 6.43 19.77 -12.40
N PHE A 647 5.90 20.30 -11.30
CA PHE A 647 4.98 21.42 -11.36
C PHE A 647 5.65 22.64 -12.01
N ALA A 648 5.06 23.10 -13.10
CA ALA A 648 5.38 24.36 -13.75
C ALA A 648 4.08 25.02 -14.25
N PRO A 649 4.02 26.37 -14.32
CA PRO A 649 2.93 27.06 -15.00
C PRO A 649 2.79 26.57 -16.45
N SER A 650 1.56 26.45 -16.96
CA SER A 650 1.31 25.99 -18.33
C SER A 650 1.76 27.01 -19.40
N GLY A 651 2.11 28.23 -18.97
CA GLY A 651 2.41 29.36 -19.85
C GLY A 651 1.15 30.14 -20.27
N ASN A 652 -0.03 29.72 -19.81
CA ASN A 652 -1.28 30.45 -19.97
C ASN A 652 -1.77 30.95 -18.60
N ASN A 653 -1.53 32.24 -18.32
CA ASN A 653 -1.88 32.86 -17.02
C ASN A 653 -3.36 32.70 -16.63
N ILE A 654 -4.28 32.69 -17.61
CA ILE A 654 -5.71 32.51 -17.33
C ILE A 654 -5.99 31.07 -16.91
N LEU A 655 -5.44 30.10 -17.66
CA LEU A 655 -5.58 28.68 -17.32
C LEU A 655 -4.94 28.37 -15.96
N ASP A 656 -3.74 28.88 -15.72
CA ASP A 656 -3.00 28.69 -14.46
C ASP A 656 -3.81 29.25 -13.28
N PHE A 657 -4.37 30.47 -13.41
CA PHE A 657 -5.26 31.04 -12.41
C PHE A 657 -6.51 30.20 -12.15
N VAL A 658 -7.14 29.68 -13.23
CA VAL A 658 -8.34 28.86 -13.13
C VAL A 658 -8.05 27.54 -12.40
N VAL A 659 -6.98 26.85 -12.76
CA VAL A 659 -6.60 25.58 -12.14
C VAL A 659 -6.19 25.77 -10.69
N ASP A 660 -5.40 26.81 -10.38
CA ASP A 660 -5.01 27.16 -9.00
C ASP A 660 -6.21 27.56 -8.12
N SER A 661 -7.34 27.97 -8.72
CA SER A 661 -8.57 28.32 -8.00
C SER A 661 -9.45 27.11 -7.66
N LEU A 662 -9.13 25.91 -8.17
CA LEU A 662 -9.85 24.69 -7.84
C LEU A 662 -9.48 24.23 -6.42
N LYS A 663 -10.50 23.85 -5.64
CA LYS A 663 -10.39 23.54 -4.21
C LYS A 663 -10.24 22.07 -3.90
#